data_AF-A0A5P6PFD8-F1
#
_entry.id   AF-A0A5P6PFD8-F1
#
_cell.length_a   1.000
_cell.length_b   1.000
_cell.length_c   1.000
_cell.angle_alpha   90.00
_cell.angle_beta   90.00
_cell.angle_gamma   90.00
#
_symmetry.space_group_name_H-M   'P 1'
#
loop_
_entity.id
_entity.type
_entity.pdbx_description
1 polymer ?
#
loop_
_entity_poly.entity_id
_entity_poly.type
_entity_poly.pdbx_seq_one_letter_code
_entity_poly.pdbx_strand_id
1 'polypeptide(L)'
;MTTVVKIGNEFQVNSQTTGGQWYPSVTGLSNGGFVVTWQDGLAGYNGSGSSTLGDTSGSAVKAQLYAADGSKVGGEFLVNTQTTGSQATPVVTGLSNGGFVVSWQDQNSTSGDIKAQIYGANGAPVGGEFLINSVTANNQNTPAITGLPNGGFVVAWTNQGSSAPDVKAQVYDASGAKVGSEFLVNSASVYDQERASIATLGNGDFVVTWNDFRTGNWEVRGQVFHPTASGASKVGSEFTVDTAFYNNRMVAGVTGLANGNFIISFEDTSGEIRAQVFTAGGVKVGSEFQVNTQTSGNQGFSSITALTSGGFVVAWSDEGTADGSGSAIKAQVYDAAGGKIGGEYIVNSQTNSYQYYPTVAALANGGFVVSWQDFSQTLGDTSSYGITAQVFNLSNAPTAPTIVSVTDDVSPNAGVLVSGASTNDTNLTVRIATGSNFAGDVVQLFDGQTALGTAVTLSLADIARGYIDIQTGVLGNAAHAITAKVTDTTGAVSDAAAAINVTVDTVAPAVGVTGVTLDTGNLPTVTVSGTTEAGLLVSVYDGATLVGTATAGADGSWSLAGVTLVEGANNLTAKTADAAGNAGTSTVFAAPTLVSTSTVSVTSATTTSQGYVVLGDGTLDVVTGGNVAGQITIGNGGVVDVLTGATTEHTDVLNGGVQFDYGTANDTDVKSGGVQHVYFGGSATGTTVAAGGYQDVYTNATVTGTTLAGQQQVLAGGTAIDTLVENGGYQYVGDGGHTAGTVINTGGLQYVDTGASADDTVINGGFQFVNGSTNGGSVEGGHAQTGGVATNVTVKNGGAQHVYNGGSASGSTVEAGAFQDVFHGSVTGTNLSGSQQVLDGATADQTVIQSGGNAYVGTGGAVTATTVNAGGLLYVDAGGSAAGSTIDGGFAWVAGTASNTTLNGGELDVTGSATGTHLAGGVEHVLAGGVQNGVDFAGAAATLTLDNAAGLTGTVSNFEIGDSIDLLNTSVSSFTFDGSTLTLATNSGSVAYQFAGVQSGTELNVIDDGHGGTAISLSLLVQQSASIVPDAGTESSLVSPDTTQQQPTLASQG
;
A
#
# COMPACT_ATOMS: atom_id res chain seq x y z
N MET A 1 -22.61 -3.73 -16.29
CA MET A 1 -23.42 -2.66 -15.67
C MET A 1 -23.69 -3.07 -14.25
N THR A 2 -23.38 -2.21 -13.29
CA THR A 2 -23.74 -2.42 -11.88
C THR A 2 -25.26 -2.30 -11.73
N THR A 3 -25.86 -3.29 -11.09
CA THR A 3 -27.30 -3.39 -10.82
C THR A 3 -27.53 -3.64 -9.34
N VAL A 4 -28.64 -3.14 -8.81
CA VAL A 4 -29.05 -3.39 -7.43
C VAL A 4 -29.83 -4.70 -7.37
N VAL A 5 -29.48 -5.59 -6.44
CA VAL A 5 -30.15 -6.89 -6.27
C VAL A 5 -30.60 -7.07 -4.83
N LYS A 6 -31.84 -7.54 -4.64
CA LYS A 6 -32.39 -7.92 -3.34
C LYS A 6 -31.73 -9.22 -2.86
N ILE A 7 -31.23 -9.23 -1.63
CA ILE A 7 -30.69 -10.42 -0.97
C ILE A 7 -31.77 -11.00 -0.07
N GLY A 8 -32.12 -12.26 -0.31
CA GLY A 8 -33.21 -12.92 0.40
C GLY A 8 -34.58 -12.28 0.15
N ASN A 9 -35.55 -12.62 1.00
CA ASN A 9 -36.88 -12.03 0.98
C ASN A 9 -36.96 -10.88 1.99
N GLU A 10 -37.89 -9.98 1.76
CA GLU A 10 -38.34 -8.99 2.75
C GLU A 10 -38.78 -9.71 4.04
N PHE A 11 -38.36 -9.20 5.19
CA PHE A 11 -38.58 -9.85 6.48
C PHE A 11 -39.02 -8.88 7.56
N GLN A 12 -39.87 -9.38 8.46
CA GLN A 12 -40.35 -8.63 9.61
C GLN A 12 -39.26 -8.54 10.69
N VAL A 13 -39.01 -7.32 11.18
CA VAL A 13 -38.03 -7.03 12.22
C VAL A 13 -38.57 -7.38 13.59
N ASN A 14 -39.69 -6.77 13.97
CA ASN A 14 -40.35 -6.94 15.26
C ASN A 14 -41.09 -8.29 15.33
N SER A 15 -40.92 -9.01 16.43
CA SER A 15 -41.67 -10.23 16.74
C SER A 15 -43.04 -9.91 17.34
N GLN A 16 -43.17 -8.72 17.93
CA GLN A 16 -44.39 -8.22 18.54
C GLN A 16 -45.29 -7.60 17.49
N THR A 17 -46.39 -8.29 17.16
CA THR A 17 -47.32 -7.90 16.09
C THR A 17 -48.60 -7.26 16.61
N THR A 18 -48.64 -6.85 17.88
CA THR A 18 -49.73 -6.07 18.48
C THR A 18 -49.16 -4.86 19.20
N GLY A 19 -49.78 -3.70 19.03
CA GLY A 19 -49.17 -2.43 19.43
C GLY A 19 -48.80 -1.61 18.21
N GLY A 20 -48.52 -0.32 18.42
CA GLY A 20 -47.96 0.49 17.34
C GLY A 20 -46.45 0.34 17.33
N GLN A 21 -45.84 0.14 16.17
CA GLN A 21 -44.40 0.08 15.99
C GLN A 21 -43.99 1.24 15.09
N TRP A 22 -43.11 2.10 15.59
CA TRP A 22 -42.80 3.37 14.95
C TRP A 22 -41.30 3.66 14.92
N TYR A 23 -40.95 4.58 14.04
CA TYR A 23 -39.65 5.20 13.85
C TYR A 23 -38.48 4.20 13.90
N PRO A 24 -38.39 3.28 12.92
CA PRO A 24 -37.23 2.42 12.83
C PRO A 24 -35.97 3.24 12.57
N SER A 25 -34.83 2.76 13.09
CA SER A 25 -33.51 3.28 12.78
C SER A 25 -32.54 2.12 12.67
N VAL A 26 -31.74 2.09 11.60
CA VAL A 26 -30.82 1.01 11.26
C VAL A 26 -29.38 1.52 11.13
N THR A 27 -28.42 0.70 11.55
CA THR A 27 -26.99 0.96 11.33
C THR A 27 -26.23 -0.34 11.06
N GLY A 28 -25.24 -0.30 10.17
CA GLY A 28 -24.31 -1.39 9.94
C GLY A 28 -23.26 -1.47 11.05
N LEU A 29 -22.77 -2.68 11.32
CA LEU A 29 -21.77 -2.96 12.35
C LEU A 29 -20.46 -3.43 11.70
N SER A 30 -19.32 -3.13 12.31
CA SER A 30 -18.01 -3.52 11.76
C SER A 30 -17.77 -5.03 11.74
N ASN A 31 -18.56 -5.81 12.48
CA ASN A 31 -18.58 -7.27 12.41
C ASN A 31 -19.31 -7.83 11.16
N GLY A 32 -19.81 -6.95 10.28
CA GLY A 32 -20.53 -7.28 9.06
C GLY A 32 -22.04 -7.37 9.21
N GLY A 33 -22.57 -7.45 10.43
CA GLY A 33 -24.00 -7.44 10.70
C GLY A 33 -24.62 -6.04 10.70
N PHE A 34 -25.87 -5.95 11.14
CA PHE A 34 -26.56 -4.69 11.38
C PHE A 34 -27.52 -4.81 12.58
N VAL A 35 -27.94 -3.66 13.11
CA VAL A 35 -28.95 -3.59 14.17
C VAL A 35 -30.07 -2.65 13.74
N VAL A 36 -31.30 -3.06 14.01
CA VAL A 36 -32.50 -2.22 13.83
C VAL A 36 -33.07 -1.90 15.21
N THR A 37 -33.35 -0.63 15.46
CA THR A 37 -34.03 -0.13 16.65
C THR A 37 -35.38 0.46 16.26
N TRP A 38 -36.36 0.42 17.16
CA TRP A 38 -37.68 1.00 16.91
C TRP A 38 -38.41 1.33 18.22
N GLN A 39 -39.42 2.19 18.12
CA GLN A 39 -40.34 2.50 19.20
C GLN A 39 -41.46 1.46 19.23
N ASP A 40 -41.58 0.73 20.34
CA ASP A 40 -42.62 -0.25 20.62
C ASP A 40 -43.70 0.36 21.50
N GLY A 41 -44.85 0.67 20.90
CA GLY A 41 -45.98 1.32 21.53
C GLY A 41 -47.03 0.36 22.07
N LEU A 42 -47.69 0.76 23.16
CA LEU A 42 -48.83 0.05 23.72
C LEU A 42 -49.98 -0.08 22.70
N ALA A 43 -50.59 -1.27 22.64
CA ALA A 43 -51.76 -1.52 21.81
C ALA A 43 -52.98 -0.69 22.26
N GLY A 44 -53.38 0.22 21.39
CA GLY A 44 -54.65 0.93 21.42
C GLY A 44 -54.59 2.33 22.03
N TYR A 45 -54.84 3.34 21.19
CA TYR A 45 -55.51 4.59 21.59
C TYR A 45 -56.97 4.34 22.08
N ASN A 46 -57.34 3.08 22.35
CA ASN A 46 -58.60 2.70 22.97
C ASN A 46 -58.53 1.33 23.70
N GLY A 47 -57.43 1.09 24.44
CA GLY A 47 -57.33 0.04 25.47
C GLY A 47 -57.46 -1.41 25.00
N SER A 48 -56.33 -2.10 24.78
CA SER A 48 -56.09 -3.49 25.25
C SER A 48 -54.73 -4.06 24.78
N GLY A 49 -53.64 -3.55 25.38
CA GLY A 49 -52.46 -4.31 25.84
C GLY A 49 -51.48 -4.94 24.84
N SER A 50 -50.19 -4.60 24.99
CA SER A 50 -49.11 -5.60 25.04
C SER A 50 -47.89 -5.06 25.79
N SER A 51 -47.30 -5.89 26.67
CA SER A 51 -46.04 -5.67 27.37
C SER A 51 -45.30 -7.01 27.40
N THR A 52 -44.17 -7.14 26.73
CA THR A 52 -43.43 -8.42 26.71
C THR A 52 -41.97 -8.32 27.11
N LEU A 53 -41.41 -7.12 27.35
CA LEU A 53 -40.04 -6.97 27.88
C LEU A 53 -39.86 -5.98 29.04
N GLY A 54 -40.92 -5.44 29.65
CA GLY A 54 -40.81 -4.78 30.96
C GLY A 54 -41.40 -3.37 31.08
N ASP A 55 -41.75 -2.68 29.99
CA ASP A 55 -42.49 -1.42 30.07
C ASP A 55 -44.00 -1.62 29.92
N THR A 56 -44.74 -1.13 30.91
CA THR A 56 -46.22 -1.18 30.97
C THR A 56 -46.83 0.22 31.08
N SER A 57 -45.99 1.26 31.11
CA SER A 57 -46.35 2.63 31.44
C SER A 57 -46.44 3.55 30.21
N GLY A 58 -45.81 3.17 29.10
CA GLY A 58 -45.75 3.95 27.86
C GLY A 58 -45.14 3.17 26.69
N SER A 59 -44.72 3.88 25.64
CA SER A 59 -43.93 3.29 24.54
C SER A 59 -42.52 2.99 25.00
N ALA A 60 -41.89 1.93 24.52
CA ALA A 60 -40.50 1.54 24.81
C ALA A 60 -39.61 1.60 23.57
N VAL A 61 -38.29 1.44 23.76
CA VAL A 61 -37.32 1.29 22.67
C VAL A 61 -36.82 -0.15 22.64
N LYS A 62 -36.93 -0.80 21.47
CA LYS A 62 -36.46 -2.17 21.23
C LYS A 62 -35.40 -2.22 20.15
N ALA A 63 -34.64 -3.31 20.14
CA ALA A 63 -33.61 -3.58 19.16
C ALA A 63 -33.51 -5.07 18.80
N GLN A 64 -33.02 -5.34 17.57
CA GLN A 64 -32.71 -6.69 17.08
C GLN A 64 -31.44 -6.65 16.22
N LEU A 65 -30.51 -7.56 16.48
CA LEU A 65 -29.31 -7.76 15.65
C LEU A 65 -29.57 -8.74 14.51
N TYR A 66 -28.84 -8.52 13.42
CA TYR A 66 -28.88 -9.34 12.21
C TYR A 66 -27.47 -9.58 11.68
N ALA A 67 -27.30 -10.73 11.03
CA ALA A 67 -26.15 -10.95 10.16
C ALA A 67 -26.33 -10.19 8.84
N ALA A 68 -25.26 -10.09 8.04
CA ALA A 68 -25.25 -9.37 6.77
C ALA A 68 -26.33 -9.83 5.77
N ASP A 69 -26.78 -11.08 5.86
CA ASP A 69 -27.78 -11.70 4.99
C ASP A 69 -29.24 -11.46 5.45
N GLY A 70 -29.44 -10.75 6.57
CA GLY A 70 -30.76 -10.52 7.16
C GLY A 70 -31.26 -11.62 8.09
N SER A 71 -30.44 -12.62 8.42
CA SER A 71 -30.78 -13.61 9.46
C SER A 71 -30.65 -13.02 10.87
N LYS A 72 -31.60 -13.34 11.78
CA LYS A 72 -31.60 -12.83 13.17
C LYS A 72 -30.39 -13.37 13.95
N VAL A 73 -29.68 -12.49 14.63
CA VAL A 73 -28.61 -12.82 15.60
C VAL A 73 -29.13 -12.55 17.00
N GLY A 74 -29.32 -13.61 17.79
CA GLY A 74 -29.94 -13.50 19.10
C GLY A 74 -31.43 -13.13 19.03
N GLY A 75 -32.01 -12.79 20.19
CA GLY A 75 -33.41 -12.38 20.31
C GLY A 75 -33.56 -10.87 20.44
N GLU A 76 -34.81 -10.40 20.32
CA GLU A 76 -35.17 -9.01 20.55
C GLU A 76 -34.94 -8.63 22.01
N PHE A 77 -34.42 -7.43 22.23
CA PHE A 77 -34.11 -6.94 23.57
C PHE A 77 -34.60 -5.52 23.77
N LEU A 78 -34.87 -5.20 25.03
CA LEU A 78 -35.27 -3.86 25.47
C LEU A 78 -34.02 -2.98 25.55
N VAL A 79 -34.09 -1.80 24.94
CA VAL A 79 -33.00 -0.82 25.03
C VAL A 79 -33.10 -0.05 26.34
N ASN A 80 -34.30 0.48 26.65
CA ASN A 80 -34.48 1.29 27.85
C ASN A 80 -34.66 0.44 29.11
N THR A 81 -33.87 0.68 30.15
CA THR A 81 -34.01 0.03 31.47
C THR A 81 -34.99 0.79 32.39
N GLN A 82 -35.16 2.10 32.18
CA GLN A 82 -36.22 2.86 32.83
C GLN A 82 -37.55 2.70 32.06
N THR A 83 -38.59 2.27 32.78
CA THR A 83 -39.89 1.87 32.21
C THR A 83 -41.05 2.71 32.74
N THR A 84 -40.86 4.01 32.99
CA THR A 84 -41.87 4.87 33.62
C THR A 84 -42.12 6.12 32.80
N GLY A 85 -43.11 6.12 31.91
CA GLY A 85 -43.35 7.16 30.92
C GLY A 85 -43.13 6.60 29.52
N SER A 86 -43.22 7.45 28.50
CA SER A 86 -43.01 7.03 27.10
C SER A 86 -41.58 7.29 26.67
N GLN A 87 -40.97 6.33 25.99
CA GLN A 87 -39.71 6.46 25.28
C GLN A 87 -40.00 6.51 23.78
N ALA A 88 -39.42 7.49 23.09
CA ALA A 88 -39.80 7.82 21.72
C ALA A 88 -38.61 8.15 20.82
N THR A 89 -38.84 8.01 19.51
CA THR A 89 -37.90 8.41 18.43
C THR A 89 -36.46 7.90 18.63
N PRO A 90 -36.24 6.58 18.68
CA PRO A 90 -34.90 6.04 18.83
C PRO A 90 -34.06 6.25 17.56
N VAL A 91 -32.78 6.49 17.76
CA VAL A 91 -31.76 6.54 16.71
C VAL A 91 -30.55 5.72 17.13
N VAL A 92 -29.90 5.06 16.18
CA VAL A 92 -28.76 4.18 16.44
C VAL A 92 -27.59 4.46 15.50
N THR A 93 -26.36 4.34 16.00
CA THR A 93 -25.13 4.37 15.18
C THR A 93 -24.14 3.31 15.64
N GLY A 94 -23.43 2.70 14.70
CA GLY A 94 -22.31 1.80 14.96
C GLY A 94 -21.07 2.56 15.42
N LEU A 95 -20.24 1.91 16.24
CA LEU A 95 -18.98 2.45 16.73
C LEU A 95 -17.80 1.71 16.08
N SER A 96 -16.64 2.38 15.98
CA SER A 96 -15.44 1.80 15.36
C SER A 96 -14.90 0.57 16.11
N ASN A 97 -15.24 0.41 17.40
CA ASN A 97 -14.95 -0.78 18.20
C ASN A 97 -15.88 -1.99 17.92
N GLY A 98 -16.84 -1.83 17.00
CA GLY A 98 -17.83 -2.85 16.63
C GLY A 98 -19.08 -2.92 17.50
N GLY A 99 -19.15 -2.12 18.57
CA GLY A 99 -20.39 -1.89 19.31
C GLY A 99 -21.33 -0.91 18.60
N PHE A 100 -22.39 -0.51 19.29
CA PHE A 100 -23.33 0.52 18.84
C PHE A 100 -23.89 1.29 20.02
N VAL A 101 -24.42 2.48 19.76
CA VAL A 101 -25.09 3.32 20.76
C VAL A 101 -26.48 3.70 20.26
N VAL A 102 -27.46 3.59 21.16
CA VAL A 102 -28.85 3.96 20.89
C VAL A 102 -29.18 5.19 21.72
N SER A 103 -29.78 6.21 21.11
CA SER A 103 -30.29 7.40 21.81
C SER A 103 -31.78 7.59 21.53
N TRP A 104 -32.53 8.07 22.51
CA TRP A 104 -33.99 8.25 22.42
C TRP A 104 -34.48 9.41 23.29
N GLN A 105 -35.72 9.84 23.06
CA GLN A 105 -36.41 10.81 23.90
C GLN A 105 -37.09 10.09 25.08
N ASP A 106 -36.78 10.48 26.30
CA ASP A 106 -37.34 9.99 27.55
C ASP A 106 -38.43 10.93 28.09
N GLN A 107 -39.71 10.57 27.97
CA GLN A 107 -40.86 11.42 28.35
C GLN A 107 -41.38 11.10 29.76
N ASN A 108 -40.48 10.86 30.69
CA ASN A 108 -40.79 10.40 32.05
C ASN A 108 -41.09 11.57 33.02
N SER A 109 -40.92 12.82 32.58
CA SER A 109 -41.16 14.04 33.36
C SER A 109 -42.18 14.97 32.66
N THR A 110 -42.52 16.11 33.28
CA THR A 110 -43.34 17.14 32.62
C THR A 110 -42.70 17.72 31.35
N SER A 111 -41.42 17.43 31.11
CA SER A 111 -40.63 17.67 29.90
C SER A 111 -39.93 16.38 29.46
N GLY A 112 -39.80 16.14 28.16
CA GLY A 112 -38.98 15.06 27.63
C GLY A 112 -37.49 15.41 27.66
N ASP A 113 -36.65 14.41 27.93
CA ASP A 113 -35.18 14.50 27.94
C ASP A 113 -34.57 13.57 26.88
N ILE A 114 -33.27 13.66 26.62
CA ILE A 114 -32.55 12.75 25.71
C ILE A 114 -31.68 11.80 26.52
N LYS A 115 -31.80 10.50 26.27
CA LYS A 115 -30.99 9.45 26.88
C LYS A 115 -30.23 8.65 25.85
N ALA A 116 -29.21 7.92 26.31
CA ALA A 116 -28.52 6.94 25.49
C ALA A 116 -28.08 5.72 26.31
N GLN A 117 -27.80 4.63 25.58
CA GLN A 117 -27.19 3.41 26.09
C GLN A 117 -26.22 2.81 25.06
N ILE A 118 -25.05 2.39 25.53
CA ILE A 118 -24.00 1.78 24.71
C ILE A 118 -24.12 0.26 24.78
N TYR A 119 -23.86 -0.40 23.66
CA TYR A 119 -23.88 -1.85 23.52
C TYR A 119 -22.60 -2.36 22.85
N GLY A 120 -22.16 -3.55 23.26
CA GLY A 120 -21.13 -4.29 22.54
C GLY A 120 -21.68 -4.94 21.26
N ALA A 121 -20.78 -5.49 20.45
CA ALA A 121 -21.11 -6.11 19.16
C ALA A 121 -22.13 -7.27 19.25
N ASN A 122 -22.30 -7.88 20.42
CA ASN A 122 -23.25 -8.97 20.68
C ASN A 122 -24.61 -8.49 21.23
N GLY A 123 -24.83 -7.18 21.33
CA GLY A 123 -26.04 -6.61 21.93
C GLY A 123 -26.05 -6.60 23.47
N ALA A 124 -24.94 -6.90 24.14
CA ALA A 124 -24.85 -6.74 25.59
C ALA A 124 -24.61 -5.26 25.96
N PRO A 125 -25.32 -4.69 26.95
CA PRO A 125 -25.12 -3.31 27.37
C PRO A 125 -23.72 -3.11 27.97
N VAL A 126 -23.08 -1.99 27.62
CA VAL A 126 -21.79 -1.54 28.15
C VAL A 126 -22.04 -0.33 29.05
N GLY A 127 -22.00 -0.55 30.35
CA GLY A 127 -22.40 0.47 31.32
C GLY A 127 -23.93 0.56 31.49
N GLY A 128 -24.37 1.64 32.14
CA GLY A 128 -25.79 1.92 32.36
C GLY A 128 -26.27 3.10 31.51
N GLU A 129 -27.59 3.26 31.43
CA GLU A 129 -28.20 4.39 30.73
C GLU A 129 -27.75 5.73 31.32
N PHE A 130 -27.56 6.72 30.46
CA PHE A 130 -27.15 8.06 30.89
C PHE A 130 -27.92 9.16 30.15
N LEU A 131 -28.05 10.28 30.84
CA LEU A 131 -28.72 11.48 30.36
C LEU A 131 -27.77 12.28 29.45
N ILE A 132 -28.26 12.64 28.25
CA ILE A 132 -27.50 13.42 27.28
C ILE A 132 -27.53 14.90 27.62
N ASN A 133 -28.73 15.49 27.73
CA ASN A 133 -28.91 16.91 27.98
C ASN A 133 -28.71 17.26 29.47
N SER A 134 -28.07 18.40 29.75
CA SER A 134 -27.87 18.91 31.11
C SER A 134 -29.04 19.79 31.55
N VAL A 135 -29.73 20.42 30.59
CA VAL A 135 -30.92 21.24 30.82
C VAL A 135 -32.16 20.37 30.66
N THR A 136 -32.85 20.11 31.76
CA THR A 136 -34.09 19.29 31.78
C THR A 136 -35.37 20.13 31.83
N ALA A 137 -35.24 21.46 31.81
CA ALA A 137 -36.37 22.37 31.71
C ALA A 137 -36.85 22.49 30.25
N ASN A 138 -38.17 22.42 30.05
CA ASN A 138 -38.81 22.33 28.73
C ASN A 138 -38.41 21.06 27.96
N ASN A 139 -39.17 20.75 26.92
CA ASN A 139 -39.04 19.49 26.21
C ASN A 139 -37.77 19.47 25.32
N GLN A 140 -37.03 18.37 25.37
CA GLN A 140 -35.95 18.00 24.46
C GLN A 140 -36.45 16.84 23.60
N ASN A 141 -36.24 16.88 22.29
CA ASN A 141 -36.76 15.85 21.38
C ASN A 141 -35.90 15.66 20.11
N THR A 142 -36.25 14.63 19.34
CA THR A 142 -35.64 14.28 18.04
C THR A 142 -34.10 14.19 18.10
N PRO A 143 -33.54 13.22 18.84
CA PRO A 143 -32.10 13.01 18.84
C PRO A 143 -31.61 12.54 17.45
N ALA A 144 -30.39 12.92 17.11
CA ALA A 144 -29.62 12.44 15.97
C ALA A 144 -28.21 12.09 16.45
N ILE A 145 -27.61 11.03 15.91
CA ILE A 145 -26.36 10.47 16.45
C ILE A 145 -25.41 9.99 15.35
N THR A 146 -24.11 10.19 15.56
CA THR A 146 -23.06 9.64 14.69
C THR A 146 -21.85 9.18 15.50
N GLY A 147 -21.21 8.08 15.07
CA GLY A 147 -19.96 7.57 15.65
C GLY A 147 -18.74 8.29 15.09
N LEU A 148 -17.73 8.53 15.92
CA LEU A 148 -16.48 9.18 15.56
C LEU A 148 -15.36 8.15 15.33
N PRO A 149 -14.32 8.46 14.51
CA PRO A 149 -13.25 7.50 14.22
C PRO A 149 -12.46 7.04 15.46
N ASN A 150 -12.38 7.91 16.48
CA ASN A 150 -11.76 7.61 17.77
C ASN A 150 -12.58 6.65 18.68
N GLY A 151 -13.72 6.16 18.20
CA GLY A 151 -14.62 5.26 18.93
C GLY A 151 -15.64 5.98 19.81
N GLY A 152 -15.57 7.30 19.94
CA GLY A 152 -16.60 8.13 20.58
C GLY A 152 -17.82 8.37 19.68
N PHE A 153 -18.71 9.25 20.09
CA PHE A 153 -19.91 9.62 19.32
C PHE A 153 -20.40 11.03 19.68
N VAL A 154 -21.25 11.59 18.81
CA VAL A 154 -21.89 12.90 19.02
C VAL A 154 -23.39 12.74 18.94
N VAL A 155 -24.12 13.33 19.90
CA VAL A 155 -25.58 13.40 19.88
C VAL A 155 -26.01 14.84 19.70
N ALA A 156 -26.84 15.11 18.70
CA ALA A 156 -27.53 16.39 18.48
C ALA A 156 -29.03 16.24 18.73
N TRP A 157 -29.72 17.27 19.21
CA TRP A 157 -31.15 17.21 19.50
C TRP A 157 -31.82 18.59 19.39
N THR A 158 -33.14 18.59 19.25
CA THR A 158 -33.96 19.80 19.33
C THR A 158 -34.24 20.14 20.79
N ASN A 159 -33.88 21.35 21.18
CA ASN A 159 -34.13 21.94 22.48
C ASN A 159 -35.22 23.00 22.36
N GLN A 160 -36.40 22.76 22.96
CA GLN A 160 -37.54 23.68 22.79
C GLN A 160 -37.32 25.07 23.42
N GLY A 161 -36.30 25.23 24.27
CA GLY A 161 -35.93 26.52 24.85
C GLY A 161 -37.08 27.20 25.63
N SER A 162 -36.90 28.46 26.01
CA SER A 162 -37.96 29.29 26.62
C SER A 162 -38.59 30.30 25.66
N SER A 163 -37.98 30.53 24.50
CA SER A 163 -38.39 31.55 23.52
C SER A 163 -38.66 30.99 22.12
N ALA A 164 -37.81 30.08 21.65
CA ALA A 164 -37.97 29.35 20.39
C ALA A 164 -37.13 28.05 20.45
N PRO A 165 -37.49 27.01 19.69
CA PRO A 165 -36.68 25.82 19.51
C PRO A 165 -35.30 26.12 18.93
N ASP A 166 -34.25 25.48 19.46
CA ASP A 166 -32.89 25.48 18.95
C ASP A 166 -32.28 24.07 18.87
N VAL A 167 -31.10 23.94 18.27
CA VAL A 167 -30.38 22.66 18.13
C VAL A 167 -29.13 22.68 19.01
N LYS A 168 -29.02 21.67 19.88
CA LYS A 168 -27.85 21.47 20.75
C LYS A 168 -27.16 20.16 20.43
N ALA A 169 -25.89 20.06 20.79
CA ALA A 169 -25.13 18.83 20.68
C ALA A 169 -24.16 18.61 21.85
N GLN A 170 -23.74 17.36 22.01
CA GLN A 170 -22.76 16.93 22.99
C GLN A 170 -21.85 15.83 22.43
N VAL A 171 -20.55 15.96 22.66
CA VAL A 171 -19.52 14.97 22.29
C VAL A 171 -19.28 14.01 23.45
N TYR A 172 -19.09 12.73 23.12
CA TYR A 172 -18.78 11.66 24.05
C TYR A 172 -17.55 10.87 23.58
N ASP A 173 -16.77 10.39 24.54
CA ASP A 173 -15.71 9.42 24.27
C ASP A 173 -16.27 8.00 24.13
N ALA A 174 -15.39 7.03 23.83
CA ALA A 174 -15.76 5.63 23.61
C ALA A 174 -16.36 4.94 24.84
N SER A 175 -16.19 5.51 26.05
CA SER A 175 -16.77 5.00 27.29
C SER A 175 -18.16 5.58 27.60
N GLY A 176 -18.61 6.58 26.83
CA GLY A 176 -19.81 7.36 27.10
C GLY A 176 -19.58 8.50 28.08
N ALA A 177 -18.33 8.91 28.34
CA ALA A 177 -18.06 10.10 29.14
C ALA A 177 -18.15 11.37 28.28
N LYS A 178 -18.73 12.43 28.85
CA LYS A 178 -18.87 13.74 28.20
C LYS A 178 -17.50 14.35 27.90
N VAL A 179 -17.25 14.70 26.64
CA VAL A 179 -16.08 15.48 26.22
C VAL A 179 -16.52 16.93 26.03
N GLY A 180 -16.06 17.82 26.90
CA GLY A 180 -16.49 19.22 26.88
C GLY A 180 -17.92 19.46 27.39
N SER A 181 -18.38 20.70 27.23
CA SER A 181 -19.74 21.12 27.57
C SER A 181 -20.68 21.07 26.38
N GLU A 182 -21.98 20.96 26.66
CA GLU A 182 -23.04 21.07 25.66
C GLU A 182 -22.94 22.41 24.93
N PHE A 183 -23.07 22.37 23.61
CA PHE A 183 -22.92 23.55 22.76
C PHE A 183 -24.11 23.71 21.82
N LEU A 184 -24.35 24.96 21.43
CA LEU A 184 -25.37 25.32 20.46
C LEU A 184 -24.83 25.05 19.05
N VAL A 185 -25.59 24.31 18.25
CA VAL A 185 -25.22 23.97 16.87
C VAL A 185 -25.47 25.18 15.97
N ASN A 186 -26.71 25.68 15.98
CA ASN A 186 -27.15 26.82 15.19
C ASN A 186 -26.81 28.16 15.86
N SER A 187 -27.03 29.25 15.14
CA SER A 187 -26.87 30.60 15.67
C SER A 187 -28.10 30.95 16.47
N ALA A 188 -27.90 31.66 17.58
CA ALA A 188 -28.99 32.11 18.43
C ALA A 188 -30.03 32.88 17.60
N SER A 189 -31.28 32.46 17.71
CA SER A 189 -32.40 32.92 16.90
C SER A 189 -33.66 32.99 17.75
N VAL A 190 -34.56 33.93 17.43
CA VAL A 190 -35.92 33.98 18.02
C VAL A 190 -36.94 33.18 17.22
N TYR A 191 -36.51 32.57 16.12
CA TYR A 191 -37.29 31.71 15.23
C TYR A 191 -36.90 30.25 15.41
N ASP A 192 -37.85 29.36 15.12
CA ASP A 192 -37.73 27.92 15.29
C ASP A 192 -36.59 27.31 14.48
N GLN A 193 -35.79 26.47 15.14
CA GLN A 193 -34.64 25.74 14.60
C GLN A 193 -34.69 24.30 15.17
N GLU A 194 -34.89 23.29 14.32
CA GLU A 194 -35.29 21.97 14.82
C GLU A 194 -35.04 20.80 13.86
N ARG A 195 -35.11 19.56 14.38
CA ARG A 195 -34.90 18.27 13.69
C ARG A 195 -33.50 18.13 13.07
N ALA A 196 -32.52 17.95 13.94
CA ALA A 196 -31.15 17.75 13.51
C ALA A 196 -30.96 16.42 12.75
N SER A 197 -29.98 16.40 11.85
CA SER A 197 -29.37 15.21 11.28
C SER A 197 -27.86 15.38 11.31
N ILE A 198 -27.10 14.29 11.44
CA ILE A 198 -25.67 14.35 11.74
C ILE A 198 -24.90 13.22 11.06
N ALA A 199 -23.72 13.53 10.53
CA ALA A 199 -22.81 12.53 9.99
C ALA A 199 -21.35 12.91 10.21
N THR A 200 -20.54 11.90 10.51
CA THR A 200 -19.08 11.98 10.51
C THR A 200 -18.54 12.02 9.07
N LEU A 201 -17.48 12.79 8.87
CA LEU A 201 -16.78 13.00 7.61
C LEU A 201 -15.47 12.20 7.57
N GLY A 202 -14.95 11.93 6.37
CA GLY A 202 -13.73 11.13 6.19
C GLY A 202 -12.47 11.72 6.84
N ASN A 203 -12.45 13.04 7.07
CA ASN A 203 -11.37 13.74 7.77
C ASN A 203 -11.50 13.71 9.31
N GLY A 204 -12.56 13.09 9.86
CA GLY A 204 -12.85 13.02 11.28
C GLY A 204 -13.72 14.16 11.83
N ASP A 205 -14.08 15.15 11.02
CA ASP A 205 -15.08 16.17 11.37
C ASP A 205 -16.50 15.56 11.39
N PHE A 206 -17.48 16.31 11.86
CA PHE A 206 -18.89 15.97 11.68
C PHE A 206 -19.70 17.18 11.23
N VAL A 207 -20.71 16.93 10.42
CA VAL A 207 -21.68 17.94 9.97
C VAL A 207 -23.00 17.72 10.68
N VAL A 208 -23.61 18.81 11.16
CA VAL A 208 -24.99 18.80 11.65
C VAL A 208 -25.84 19.64 10.72
N THR A 209 -26.98 19.11 10.29
CA THR A 209 -28.00 19.82 9.51
C THR A 209 -29.30 19.93 10.30
N TRP A 210 -30.11 20.95 10.03
CA TRP A 210 -31.38 21.19 10.74
C TRP A 210 -32.35 22.03 9.90
N ASN A 211 -33.62 22.04 10.31
CA ASN A 211 -34.62 22.95 9.72
C ASN A 211 -34.58 24.31 10.39
N ASP A 212 -34.73 25.36 9.60
CA ASP A 212 -34.59 26.75 9.99
C ASP A 212 -35.79 27.58 9.52
N PHE A 213 -36.43 28.35 10.42
CA PHE A 213 -37.57 29.21 10.10
C PHE A 213 -37.25 30.73 10.15
N ARG A 214 -35.97 31.13 10.15
CA ARG A 214 -35.54 32.54 10.29
C ARG A 214 -36.04 33.45 9.18
N THR A 215 -36.31 32.91 7.99
CA THR A 215 -36.73 33.70 6.82
C THR A 215 -38.25 33.76 6.64
N GLY A 216 -39.02 33.18 7.57
CA GLY A 216 -40.47 33.04 7.47
C GLY A 216 -40.92 31.88 6.58
N ASN A 217 -39.98 31.14 6.01
CA ASN A 217 -40.16 29.86 5.34
C ASN A 217 -39.20 28.85 5.98
N TRP A 218 -39.52 27.56 5.88
CA TRP A 218 -38.61 26.50 6.30
C TRP A 218 -37.47 26.37 5.29
N GLU A 219 -36.24 26.29 5.78
CA GLU A 219 -35.00 26.05 5.03
C GLU A 219 -34.21 24.91 5.71
N VAL A 220 -33.31 24.27 4.98
CA VAL A 220 -32.33 23.34 5.54
C VAL A 220 -31.00 24.05 5.65
N ARG A 221 -30.42 24.05 6.85
CA ARG A 221 -29.08 24.59 7.10
C ARG A 221 -28.14 23.55 7.64
N GLY A 222 -26.85 23.82 7.52
CA GLY A 222 -25.79 23.00 8.06
C GLY A 222 -24.65 23.78 8.69
N GLN A 223 -23.90 23.10 9.54
CA GLN A 223 -22.66 23.57 10.14
C GLN A 223 -21.72 22.38 10.33
N VAL A 224 -20.46 22.55 9.94
CA VAL A 224 -19.41 21.55 10.19
C VAL A 224 -18.71 21.86 11.50
N PHE A 225 -18.30 20.80 12.21
CA PHE A 225 -17.61 20.85 13.48
C PHE A 225 -16.43 19.89 13.49
N HIS A 226 -15.32 20.36 14.06
CA HIS A 226 -14.16 19.54 14.38
C HIS A 226 -14.26 19.08 15.84
N PRO A 227 -14.25 17.76 16.15
CA PRO A 227 -14.12 17.26 17.51
C PRO A 227 -12.79 17.72 18.14
N THR A 228 -12.82 18.15 19.40
CA THR A 228 -11.63 18.58 20.15
C THR A 228 -11.60 17.90 21.52
N ALA A 229 -10.46 17.97 22.20
CA ALA A 229 -10.34 17.47 23.59
C ALA A 229 -11.30 18.17 24.57
N SER A 230 -11.86 19.33 24.21
CA SER A 230 -12.80 20.12 25.02
C SER A 230 -14.21 20.19 24.44
N GLY A 231 -14.58 19.30 23.51
CA GLY A 231 -15.92 19.24 22.89
C GLY A 231 -15.82 19.32 21.37
N ALA A 232 -16.31 20.39 20.76
CA ALA A 232 -16.22 20.61 19.32
C ALA A 232 -16.07 22.10 18.97
N SER A 233 -15.37 22.41 17.88
CA SER A 233 -15.21 23.76 17.33
C SER A 233 -15.84 23.86 15.94
N LYS A 234 -16.50 24.98 15.63
CA LYS A 234 -17.09 25.24 14.31
C LYS A 234 -16.01 25.29 13.23
N VAL A 235 -16.23 24.60 12.12
CA VAL A 235 -15.45 24.68 10.87
C VAL A 235 -16.29 25.44 9.86
N GLY A 236 -15.80 26.61 9.42
CA GLY A 236 -16.55 27.51 8.55
C GLY A 236 -17.80 28.12 9.21
N SER A 237 -18.62 28.77 8.39
CA SER A 237 -19.89 29.39 8.80
C SER A 237 -21.10 28.49 8.53
N GLU A 238 -22.23 28.82 9.15
CA GLU A 238 -23.51 28.19 8.81
C GLU A 238 -23.84 28.41 7.34
N PHE A 239 -24.26 27.35 6.66
CA PHE A 239 -24.58 27.38 5.23
C PHE A 239 -26.02 26.94 4.99
N THR A 240 -26.64 27.51 3.95
CA THR A 240 -27.95 27.08 3.47
C THR A 240 -27.76 25.95 2.45
N VAL A 241 -28.51 24.87 2.63
CA VAL A 241 -28.40 23.68 1.80
C VAL A 241 -29.20 23.85 0.51
N ASP A 242 -30.44 24.30 0.67
CA ASP A 242 -31.39 24.50 -0.41
C ASP A 242 -31.17 25.77 -1.23
N THR A 243 -31.93 25.87 -2.32
CA THR A 243 -31.99 27.04 -3.20
C THR A 243 -33.38 27.69 -3.26
N ALA A 244 -34.39 27.10 -2.61
CA ALA A 244 -35.79 27.55 -2.66
C ALA A 244 -36.46 27.52 -1.28
N PHE A 245 -37.39 28.45 -1.03
CA PHE A 245 -38.09 28.59 0.24
C PHE A 245 -39.23 27.56 0.41
N TYR A 246 -39.30 26.87 1.55
CA TYR A 246 -40.26 25.77 1.76
C TYR A 246 -41.41 26.07 2.72
N ASN A 247 -42.60 25.57 2.38
CA ASN A 247 -43.84 25.77 3.14
C ASN A 247 -44.08 24.71 4.22
N ASN A 248 -43.27 23.64 4.26
CA ASN A 248 -43.47 22.49 5.14
C ASN A 248 -42.16 22.11 5.85
N ARG A 249 -42.26 21.59 7.08
CA ARG A 249 -41.14 21.21 7.94
C ARG A 249 -40.51 19.88 7.47
N MET A 250 -39.24 19.90 7.10
CA MET A 250 -38.60 18.80 6.35
C MET A 250 -37.75 17.90 7.28
N VAL A 251 -37.18 16.81 6.78
CA VAL A 251 -36.08 16.10 7.46
C VAL A 251 -34.98 15.90 6.44
N ALA A 252 -33.82 16.51 6.67
CA ALA A 252 -32.66 16.35 5.81
C ALA A 252 -31.85 15.12 6.24
N GLY A 253 -31.45 14.29 5.29
CA GLY A 253 -30.48 13.22 5.51
C GLY A 253 -29.08 13.73 5.18
N VAL A 254 -28.05 13.32 5.92
CA VAL A 254 -26.65 13.68 5.60
C VAL A 254 -25.73 12.47 5.76
N THR A 255 -24.73 12.35 4.88
CA THR A 255 -23.69 11.33 4.97
C THR A 255 -22.36 11.82 4.38
N GLY A 256 -21.24 11.42 4.98
CA GLY A 256 -19.91 11.68 4.46
C GLY A 256 -19.53 10.71 3.34
N LEU A 257 -18.92 11.21 2.27
CA LEU A 257 -18.49 10.44 1.11
C LEU A 257 -17.00 10.07 1.21
N ALA A 258 -16.61 8.97 0.58
CA ALA A 258 -15.23 8.46 0.60
C ALA A 258 -14.19 9.41 -0.02
N ASN A 259 -14.63 10.32 -0.90
CA ASN A 259 -13.79 11.36 -1.50
C ASN A 259 -13.56 12.58 -0.59
N GLY A 260 -14.02 12.53 0.67
CA GLY A 260 -13.90 13.61 1.65
C GLY A 260 -15.01 14.67 1.59
N ASN A 261 -15.90 14.62 0.61
CA ASN A 261 -17.09 15.47 0.56
C ASN A 261 -18.19 14.92 1.46
N PHE A 262 -19.30 15.64 1.61
CA PHE A 262 -20.54 15.09 2.15
C PHE A 262 -21.72 15.46 1.26
N ILE A 263 -22.82 14.73 1.42
CA ILE A 263 -24.02 14.94 0.63
C ILE A 263 -25.23 15.02 1.55
N ILE A 264 -26.14 15.94 1.22
CA ILE A 264 -27.39 16.16 1.95
C ILE A 264 -28.55 15.87 1.01
N SER A 265 -29.48 15.02 1.43
CA SER A 265 -30.78 14.83 0.79
C SER A 265 -31.86 15.59 1.54
N PHE A 266 -32.78 16.22 0.82
CA PHE A 266 -33.89 16.99 1.37
C PHE A 266 -35.08 16.91 0.40
N GLU A 267 -36.30 17.16 0.88
CA GLU A 267 -37.46 17.26 -0.01
C GLU A 267 -37.61 18.72 -0.47
N ASP A 268 -38.37 18.99 -1.54
CA ASP A 268 -38.72 20.35 -1.96
C ASP A 268 -40.24 20.62 -1.92
N THR A 269 -40.66 21.86 -2.20
CA THR A 269 -42.09 22.26 -2.17
C THR A 269 -42.97 21.55 -3.20
N SER A 270 -42.37 20.96 -4.23
CA SER A 270 -43.08 20.17 -5.24
C SER A 270 -43.29 18.72 -4.80
N GLY A 271 -42.74 18.32 -3.64
CA GLY A 271 -42.73 16.94 -3.21
C GLY A 271 -41.69 16.13 -3.96
N GLU A 272 -40.58 16.73 -4.41
CA GLU A 272 -39.43 16.02 -4.99
C GLU A 272 -38.35 15.81 -3.93
N ILE A 273 -37.57 14.74 -4.08
CA ILE A 273 -36.36 14.50 -3.30
C ILE A 273 -35.19 15.10 -4.07
N ARG A 274 -34.48 16.02 -3.44
CA ARG A 274 -33.31 16.73 -3.96
C ARG A 274 -32.07 16.33 -3.18
N ALA A 275 -30.91 16.50 -3.79
CA ALA A 275 -29.63 16.32 -3.11
C ALA A 275 -28.59 17.36 -3.56
N GLN A 276 -27.71 17.72 -2.64
CA GLN A 276 -26.61 18.64 -2.87
C GLN A 276 -25.32 18.12 -2.21
N VAL A 277 -24.23 18.13 -2.97
CA VAL A 277 -22.89 17.75 -2.49
C VAL A 277 -22.19 18.99 -1.94
N PHE A 278 -21.41 18.81 -0.88
CA PHE A 278 -20.61 19.83 -0.22
C PHE A 278 -19.18 19.33 0.03
N THR A 279 -18.21 20.23 0.01
CA THR A 279 -16.86 19.95 0.51
C THR A 279 -16.89 19.71 2.01
N ALA A 280 -15.84 19.13 2.59
CA ALA A 280 -15.71 18.96 4.04
C ALA A 280 -15.90 20.28 4.83
N GLY A 281 -15.61 21.44 4.22
CA GLY A 281 -15.81 22.76 4.85
C GLY A 281 -17.21 23.36 4.70
N GLY A 282 -18.16 22.65 4.09
CA GLY A 282 -19.54 23.13 3.91
C GLY A 282 -19.78 23.99 2.67
N VAL A 283 -18.92 23.91 1.65
CA VAL A 283 -19.09 24.65 0.38
C VAL A 283 -19.77 23.76 -0.66
N LYS A 284 -20.80 24.26 -1.35
CA LYS A 284 -21.52 23.50 -2.41
C LYS A 284 -20.56 23.06 -3.53
N VAL A 285 -20.62 21.79 -3.90
CA VAL A 285 -19.92 21.18 -5.05
C VAL A 285 -20.96 20.85 -6.11
N GLY A 286 -20.82 21.45 -7.30
CA GLY A 286 -21.79 21.28 -8.38
C GLY A 286 -23.17 21.88 -8.06
N SER A 287 -24.14 21.60 -8.94
CA SER A 287 -25.53 22.04 -8.77
C SER A 287 -26.37 21.01 -8.01
N GLU A 288 -27.41 21.50 -7.35
CA GLU A 288 -28.47 20.67 -6.77
C GLU A 288 -29.09 19.79 -7.85
N PHE A 289 -29.33 18.52 -7.55
CA PHE A 289 -29.91 17.57 -8.49
C PHE A 289 -31.08 16.80 -7.88
N GLN A 290 -31.97 16.35 -8.76
CA GLN A 290 -33.16 15.61 -8.37
C GLN A 290 -32.85 14.12 -8.21
N VAL A 291 -33.29 13.55 -7.07
CA VAL A 291 -33.12 12.14 -6.75
C VAL A 291 -34.18 11.30 -7.44
N ASN A 292 -35.45 11.59 -7.15
CA ASN A 292 -36.61 10.89 -7.72
C ASN A 292 -36.91 11.34 -9.17
N THR A 293 -37.49 10.45 -9.96
CA THR A 293 -37.90 10.66 -11.36
C THR A 293 -39.41 10.79 -11.47
N GLN A 294 -40.14 10.23 -10.50
CA GLN A 294 -41.58 10.38 -10.38
C GLN A 294 -41.90 11.60 -9.52
N THR A 295 -42.49 12.62 -10.13
CA THR A 295 -42.84 13.91 -9.50
C THR A 295 -44.33 14.08 -9.25
N SER A 296 -45.14 13.08 -9.62
CA SER A 296 -46.57 13.03 -9.36
C SER A 296 -46.86 12.28 -8.05
N GLY A 297 -47.49 12.98 -7.10
CA GLY A 297 -47.71 12.47 -5.74
C GLY A 297 -46.72 13.11 -4.76
N ASN A 298 -46.96 12.95 -3.47
CA ASN A 298 -46.10 13.49 -2.42
C ASN A 298 -44.93 12.51 -2.19
N GLN A 299 -43.69 12.98 -2.15
CA GLN A 299 -42.51 12.17 -1.83
C GLN A 299 -41.91 12.72 -0.54
N GLY A 300 -41.52 11.85 0.39
CA GLY A 300 -41.04 12.31 1.69
C GLY A 300 -40.21 11.30 2.48
N PHE A 301 -39.73 11.76 3.64
CA PHE A 301 -38.96 10.99 4.61
C PHE A 301 -37.68 10.37 4.03
N SER A 302 -36.91 11.16 3.28
CA SER A 302 -35.68 10.65 2.68
C SER A 302 -34.64 10.23 3.74
N SER A 303 -33.93 9.14 3.46
CA SER A 303 -32.79 8.65 4.24
C SER A 303 -31.64 8.34 3.29
N ILE A 304 -30.41 8.64 3.71
CA ILE A 304 -29.22 8.56 2.87
C ILE A 304 -28.05 7.95 3.63
N THR A 305 -27.25 7.14 2.95
CA THR A 305 -25.97 6.62 3.47
C THR A 305 -24.96 6.49 2.35
N ALA A 306 -23.70 6.80 2.63
CA ALA A 306 -22.59 6.46 1.76
C ALA A 306 -22.39 4.94 1.78
N LEU A 307 -22.08 4.38 0.63
CA LEU A 307 -21.79 2.96 0.46
C LEU A 307 -20.28 2.74 0.60
N THR A 308 -19.88 1.61 1.17
CA THR A 308 -18.47 1.23 1.32
C THR A 308 -17.75 1.05 -0.03
N SER A 309 -18.50 0.90 -1.12
CA SER A 309 -17.99 0.87 -2.50
C SER A 309 -17.65 2.24 -3.10
N GLY A 310 -17.87 3.35 -2.37
CA GLY A 310 -17.49 4.69 -2.79
C GLY A 310 -18.62 5.56 -3.36
N GLY A 311 -19.87 5.07 -3.44
CA GLY A 311 -21.06 5.83 -3.84
C GLY A 311 -22.01 6.17 -2.68
N PHE A 312 -23.28 6.43 -2.96
CA PHE A 312 -24.33 6.60 -1.93
C PHE A 312 -25.69 6.07 -2.40
N VAL A 313 -26.57 5.77 -1.45
CA VAL A 313 -27.96 5.37 -1.72
C VAL A 313 -28.91 6.31 -0.98
N VAL A 314 -29.99 6.69 -1.66
CA VAL A 314 -31.11 7.45 -1.07
C VAL A 314 -32.35 6.59 -1.12
N ALA A 315 -33.05 6.44 0.01
CA ALA A 315 -34.35 5.79 0.12
C ALA A 315 -35.41 6.79 0.60
N TRP A 316 -36.64 6.69 0.11
CA TRP A 316 -37.73 7.61 0.46
C TRP A 316 -39.11 6.95 0.35
N SER A 317 -40.11 7.56 0.98
CA SER A 317 -41.52 7.20 0.83
C SER A 317 -42.12 7.88 -0.40
N ASP A 318 -42.70 7.08 -1.30
CA ASP A 318 -43.43 7.51 -2.49
C ASP A 318 -44.93 7.38 -2.22
N GLU A 319 -45.63 8.49 -1.99
CA GLU A 319 -47.10 8.53 -1.85
C GLU A 319 -47.84 8.64 -3.20
N GLY A 320 -47.10 8.50 -4.31
CA GLY A 320 -47.66 8.28 -5.64
C GLY A 320 -48.00 6.79 -5.82
N THR A 321 -48.80 6.44 -6.82
CA THR A 321 -49.30 5.06 -7.03
C THR A 321 -48.22 4.05 -7.46
N ALA A 322 -46.96 4.18 -7.03
CA ALA A 322 -45.81 3.43 -7.51
C ALA A 322 -46.01 1.91 -7.42
N ASP A 323 -46.67 1.43 -6.38
CA ASP A 323 -47.00 0.01 -6.18
C ASP A 323 -48.50 -0.31 -6.31
N GLY A 324 -49.33 0.70 -6.60
CA GLY A 324 -50.77 0.59 -6.78
C GLY A 324 -51.61 0.55 -5.50
N SER A 325 -51.03 0.72 -4.30
CA SER A 325 -51.76 0.71 -3.04
C SER A 325 -51.04 1.53 -1.96
N GLY A 326 -51.62 2.68 -1.59
CA GLY A 326 -51.06 3.50 -0.49
C GLY A 326 -49.73 4.17 -0.87
N SER A 327 -48.70 3.97 -0.05
CA SER A 327 -47.37 4.57 -0.19
C SER A 327 -46.30 3.50 -0.19
N ALA A 328 -45.33 3.57 -1.11
CA ALA A 328 -44.26 2.60 -1.25
C ALA A 328 -42.91 3.15 -0.75
N ILE A 329 -41.93 2.28 -0.53
CA ILE A 329 -40.53 2.69 -0.33
C ILE A 329 -39.78 2.56 -1.64
N LYS A 330 -39.18 3.65 -2.11
CA LYS A 330 -38.31 3.67 -3.30
C LYS A 330 -36.87 3.99 -2.91
N ALA A 331 -35.93 3.58 -3.75
CA ALA A 331 -34.53 3.95 -3.60
C ALA A 331 -33.82 4.12 -4.94
N GLN A 332 -32.72 4.88 -4.91
CA GLN A 332 -31.80 5.09 -6.02
C GLN A 332 -30.37 5.07 -5.51
N VAL A 333 -29.50 4.34 -6.22
CA VAL A 333 -28.06 4.29 -5.93
C VAL A 333 -27.31 5.22 -6.88
N TYR A 334 -26.27 5.85 -6.37
CA TYR A 334 -25.40 6.76 -7.07
C TYR A 334 -23.94 6.39 -6.89
N ASP A 335 -23.11 6.70 -7.89
CA ASP A 335 -21.66 6.69 -7.76
C ASP A 335 -21.15 7.91 -6.96
N ALA A 336 -19.85 7.95 -6.69
CA ALA A 336 -19.19 9.02 -5.94
C ALA A 336 -19.37 10.42 -6.56
N ALA A 337 -19.58 10.49 -7.88
CA ALA A 337 -19.71 11.71 -8.65
C ALA A 337 -21.18 12.16 -8.80
N GLY A 338 -22.13 11.41 -8.24
CA GLY A 338 -23.57 11.69 -8.37
C GLY A 338 -24.20 11.14 -9.65
N GLY A 339 -23.51 10.28 -10.39
CA GLY A 339 -24.07 9.51 -11.50
C GLY A 339 -24.99 8.39 -10.99
N LYS A 340 -26.16 8.20 -11.61
CA LYS A 340 -27.11 7.13 -11.22
C LYS A 340 -26.55 5.75 -11.56
N ILE A 341 -26.52 4.86 -10.58
CA ILE A 341 -26.26 3.42 -10.77
C ILE A 341 -27.61 2.70 -10.89
N GLY A 342 -27.93 2.24 -12.10
CA GLY A 342 -29.24 1.66 -12.40
C GLY A 342 -30.38 2.69 -12.35
N GLY A 343 -31.62 2.20 -12.45
CA GLY A 343 -32.82 3.02 -12.30
C GLY A 343 -33.40 2.94 -10.89
N GLU A 344 -34.40 3.77 -10.62
CA GLU A 344 -35.17 3.71 -9.38
C GLU A 344 -35.91 2.38 -9.27
N TYR A 345 -35.99 1.87 -8.05
CA TYR A 345 -36.67 0.60 -7.77
C TYR A 345 -37.48 0.68 -6.47
N ILE A 346 -38.50 -0.17 -6.39
CA ILE A 346 -39.33 -0.33 -5.21
C ILE A 346 -38.63 -1.30 -4.25
N VAL A 347 -38.41 -0.84 -3.02
CA VAL A 347 -37.74 -1.56 -1.94
C VAL A 347 -38.66 -2.63 -1.38
N ASN A 348 -39.90 -2.28 -1.03
CA ASN A 348 -40.90 -3.23 -0.51
C ASN A 348 -41.38 -4.19 -1.62
N SER A 349 -41.65 -5.43 -1.24
CA SER A 349 -42.37 -6.44 -2.03
C SER A 349 -43.81 -6.60 -1.58
N GLN A 350 -44.09 -6.28 -0.31
CA GLN A 350 -45.44 -6.18 0.24
C GLN A 350 -45.97 -4.77 0.00
N THR A 351 -47.03 -4.65 -0.79
CA THR A 351 -47.51 -3.36 -1.33
C THR A 351 -48.89 -2.97 -0.79
N ASN A 352 -49.48 -3.78 0.08
CA ASN A 352 -50.79 -3.46 0.64
C ASN A 352 -50.67 -2.33 1.66
N SER A 353 -51.64 -1.40 1.69
CA SER A 353 -51.66 -0.25 2.60
C SER A 353 -50.41 0.64 2.49
N TYR A 354 -49.96 1.27 3.59
CA TYR A 354 -48.91 2.27 3.58
C TYR A 354 -47.56 1.72 4.04
N GLN A 355 -46.46 2.18 3.43
CA GLN A 355 -45.09 1.98 3.89
C GLN A 355 -44.40 3.34 4.08
N TYR A 356 -43.89 3.60 5.29
CA TYR A 356 -43.40 4.92 5.68
C TYR A 356 -42.08 4.91 6.46
N TYR A 357 -41.41 6.07 6.49
CA TYR A 357 -40.21 6.33 7.30
C TYR A 357 -39.06 5.33 7.04
N PRO A 358 -38.55 5.25 5.80
CA PRO A 358 -37.41 4.40 5.53
C PRO A 358 -36.15 4.94 6.23
N THR A 359 -35.34 4.03 6.75
CA THR A 359 -33.96 4.30 7.15
C THR A 359 -33.03 3.35 6.44
N VAL A 360 -31.91 3.86 5.93
CA VAL A 360 -30.93 3.08 5.16
C VAL A 360 -29.57 3.09 5.84
N ALA A 361 -28.87 1.95 5.83
CA ALA A 361 -27.51 1.82 6.31
C ALA A 361 -26.66 0.97 5.37
N ALA A 362 -25.42 1.38 5.16
CA ALA A 362 -24.44 0.57 4.45
C ALA A 362 -23.99 -0.62 5.29
N LEU A 363 -23.67 -1.72 4.62
CA LEU A 363 -23.15 -2.95 5.22
C LEU A 363 -21.67 -3.09 4.85
N ALA A 364 -20.90 -3.74 5.73
CA ALA A 364 -19.46 -3.92 5.51
C ALA A 364 -19.16 -4.79 4.27
N ASN A 365 -20.11 -5.60 3.81
CA ASN A 365 -19.98 -6.44 2.61
C ASN A 365 -20.17 -5.69 1.28
N GLY A 366 -20.32 -4.35 1.28
CA GLY A 366 -20.56 -3.57 0.07
C GLY A 366 -22.04 -3.30 -0.23
N GLY A 367 -22.95 -4.02 0.44
CA GLY A 367 -24.39 -3.86 0.32
C GLY A 367 -24.96 -2.77 1.22
N PHE A 368 -26.29 -2.74 1.29
CA PHE A 368 -27.03 -1.87 2.21
C PHE A 368 -28.33 -2.53 2.64
N VAL A 369 -28.88 -2.07 3.75
CA VAL A 369 -30.18 -2.49 4.28
C VAL A 369 -31.10 -1.30 4.39
N VAL A 370 -32.36 -1.47 4.03
CA VAL A 370 -33.42 -0.48 4.24
C VAL A 370 -34.43 -1.08 5.22
N SER A 371 -34.82 -0.32 6.25
CA SER A 371 -35.91 -0.67 7.16
C SER A 371 -36.99 0.40 7.17
N TRP A 372 -38.26 0.02 7.31
CA TRP A 372 -39.41 0.94 7.25
C TRP A 372 -40.55 0.48 8.16
N GLN A 373 -41.51 1.39 8.41
CA GLN A 373 -42.80 1.05 9.00
C GLN A 373 -43.73 0.48 7.94
N ASP A 374 -44.31 -0.67 8.21
CA ASP A 374 -45.18 -1.40 7.28
C ASP A 374 -46.60 -1.58 7.84
N PHE A 375 -47.59 -1.11 7.09
CA PHE A 375 -49.01 -1.22 7.45
C PHE A 375 -49.72 -2.34 6.66
N SER A 376 -48.98 -3.18 5.93
CA SER A 376 -49.52 -4.15 4.99
C SER A 376 -50.26 -5.33 5.63
N GLN A 377 -50.02 -5.59 6.92
CA GLN A 377 -50.50 -6.79 7.66
C GLN A 377 -49.99 -8.09 7.02
N THR A 378 -48.74 -8.09 6.57
CA THR A 378 -48.09 -9.27 5.98
C THR A 378 -46.89 -9.71 6.83
N LEU A 379 -46.17 -10.74 6.39
CA LEU A 379 -44.95 -11.28 7.03
C LEU A 379 -45.11 -11.72 8.50
N GLY A 380 -46.35 -11.87 8.98
CA GLY A 380 -46.68 -12.27 10.35
C GLY A 380 -47.34 -11.17 11.18
N ASP A 381 -47.34 -9.92 10.71
CA ASP A 381 -48.03 -8.82 11.39
C ASP A 381 -49.55 -8.96 11.31
N THR A 382 -50.22 -8.77 12.46
CA THR A 382 -51.68 -8.83 12.59
C THR A 382 -52.30 -7.50 13.02
N SER A 383 -51.48 -6.46 13.26
CA SER A 383 -51.94 -5.17 13.78
C SER A 383 -51.83 -3.99 12.83
N SER A 384 -51.19 -4.15 11.67
CA SER A 384 -50.93 -3.09 10.68
C SER A 384 -49.86 -2.09 11.12
N TYR A 385 -48.96 -2.49 12.00
CA TYR A 385 -47.86 -1.66 12.49
C TYR A 385 -46.61 -2.54 12.60
N GLY A 386 -46.12 -3.08 11.48
CA GLY A 386 -44.87 -3.82 11.41
C GLY A 386 -43.66 -2.89 11.26
N ILE A 387 -42.49 -3.37 11.67
CA ILE A 387 -41.20 -2.88 11.20
C ILE A 387 -40.65 -3.96 10.27
N THR A 388 -40.28 -3.56 9.06
CA THR A 388 -39.86 -4.48 8.02
C THR A 388 -38.53 -4.03 7.45
N ALA A 389 -37.72 -4.96 6.95
CA ALA A 389 -36.45 -4.65 6.31
C ALA A 389 -36.17 -5.53 5.09
N GLN A 390 -35.32 -5.01 4.20
CA GLN A 390 -34.80 -5.71 3.03
C GLN A 390 -33.31 -5.39 2.87
N VAL A 391 -32.51 -6.43 2.65
CA VAL A 391 -31.08 -6.31 2.35
C VAL A 391 -30.87 -6.28 0.84
N PHE A 392 -29.92 -5.46 0.40
CA PHE A 392 -29.53 -5.30 -0.98
C PHE A 392 -28.02 -5.43 -1.13
N ASN A 393 -27.60 -5.88 -2.32
CA ASN A 393 -26.21 -5.77 -2.74
C ASN A 393 -26.10 -5.08 -4.11
N LEU A 394 -24.91 -4.60 -4.42
CA LEU A 394 -24.55 -4.18 -5.77
C LEU A 394 -23.96 -5.39 -6.50
N SER A 395 -24.57 -5.78 -7.62
CA SER A 395 -24.04 -6.80 -8.52
C SER A 395 -23.56 -6.15 -9.80
N ASN A 396 -22.33 -6.45 -10.19
CA ASN A 396 -21.93 -6.38 -11.59
C ASN A 396 -22.12 -7.78 -12.14
N ALA A 397 -22.75 -7.97 -13.31
CA ALA A 397 -22.62 -9.25 -14.00
C ALA A 397 -21.11 -9.57 -14.09
N PRO A 398 -20.62 -10.65 -13.44
CA PRO A 398 -19.19 -10.80 -13.24
C PRO A 398 -18.52 -11.05 -14.59
N THR A 399 -17.49 -10.25 -14.90
CA THR A 399 -16.69 -10.45 -16.11
C THR A 399 -15.67 -11.56 -15.87
N ALA A 400 -15.18 -12.18 -16.95
CA ALA A 400 -14.11 -13.17 -16.82
C ALA A 400 -12.92 -12.58 -16.03
N PRO A 401 -12.44 -13.25 -14.97
CA PRO A 401 -11.31 -12.75 -14.20
C PRO A 401 -10.02 -12.81 -15.03
N THR A 402 -9.00 -12.08 -14.58
CA THR A 402 -7.67 -12.13 -15.19
C THR A 402 -6.73 -12.97 -14.34
N ILE A 403 -6.20 -14.05 -14.91
CA ILE A 403 -5.07 -14.79 -14.33
C ILE A 403 -3.81 -13.98 -14.61
N VAL A 404 -3.15 -13.52 -13.55
CA VAL A 404 -1.93 -12.70 -13.62
C VAL A 404 -0.71 -13.59 -13.80
N SER A 405 -0.63 -14.69 -13.04
CA SER A 405 0.44 -15.66 -13.15
C SER A 405 0.01 -17.05 -12.66
N VAL A 406 0.68 -18.06 -13.17
CA VAL A 406 0.69 -19.42 -12.62
C VAL A 406 2.14 -19.71 -12.26
N THR A 407 2.39 -20.16 -11.04
CA THR A 407 3.74 -20.29 -10.47
C THR A 407 3.97 -21.71 -10.00
N ASP A 408 5.12 -22.25 -10.39
CA ASP A 408 5.74 -23.48 -9.88
C ASP A 408 6.60 -23.12 -8.67
N ASP A 409 6.38 -23.74 -7.52
CA ASP A 409 7.19 -23.53 -6.31
C ASP A 409 8.12 -24.71 -5.95
N VAL A 410 8.28 -25.68 -6.86
CA VAL A 410 9.06 -26.89 -6.67
C VAL A 410 10.38 -26.80 -7.45
N SER A 411 11.50 -26.95 -6.74
CA SER A 411 12.83 -27.04 -7.37
C SER A 411 12.95 -28.27 -8.27
N PRO A 412 13.73 -28.23 -9.37
CA PRO A 412 14.71 -27.19 -9.70
C PRO A 412 14.19 -26.02 -10.55
N ASN A 413 12.98 -26.11 -11.12
CA ASN A 413 12.45 -25.14 -12.10
C ASN A 413 11.41 -24.17 -11.51
N ALA A 414 11.47 -23.90 -10.20
CA ALA A 414 10.55 -22.99 -9.52
C ALA A 414 10.56 -21.58 -10.18
N GLY A 415 9.37 -21.01 -10.37
CA GLY A 415 9.18 -19.72 -11.00
C GLY A 415 7.82 -19.57 -11.71
N VAL A 416 7.63 -18.43 -12.37
CA VAL A 416 6.40 -18.15 -13.15
C VAL A 416 6.40 -18.94 -14.45
N LEU A 417 5.31 -19.67 -14.70
CA LEU A 417 5.12 -20.49 -15.90
C LEU A 417 4.49 -19.66 -17.04
N VAL A 418 5.08 -19.78 -18.22
CA VAL A 418 4.45 -19.32 -19.47
C VAL A 418 3.46 -20.37 -19.99
N SER A 419 2.39 -19.95 -20.66
CA SER A 419 1.41 -20.87 -21.24
C SER A 419 2.09 -21.80 -22.26
N GLY A 420 1.97 -23.12 -22.03
CA GLY A 420 2.64 -24.19 -22.77
C GLY A 420 3.83 -24.82 -22.04
N ALA A 421 4.26 -24.28 -20.90
CA ALA A 421 5.38 -24.83 -20.13
C ALA A 421 5.06 -26.19 -19.48
N SER A 422 6.12 -26.97 -19.21
CA SER A 422 6.05 -28.17 -18.37
C SER A 422 6.57 -27.86 -16.97
N THR A 423 6.05 -28.56 -15.95
CA THR A 423 6.36 -28.32 -14.54
C THR A 423 6.37 -29.64 -13.76
N ASN A 424 7.26 -29.74 -12.76
CA ASN A 424 7.29 -30.85 -11.80
C ASN A 424 6.47 -30.57 -10.54
N ASP A 425 5.86 -29.38 -10.45
CA ASP A 425 4.92 -29.03 -9.40
C ASP A 425 3.52 -29.54 -9.73
N THR A 426 2.94 -30.24 -8.75
CA THR A 426 1.59 -30.80 -8.86
C THR A 426 0.55 -29.89 -8.21
N ASN A 427 0.94 -28.82 -7.51
CA ASN A 427 0.05 -27.91 -6.79
C ASN A 427 0.41 -26.44 -7.04
N LEU A 428 0.09 -25.98 -8.23
CA LEU A 428 0.48 -24.66 -8.73
C LEU A 428 -0.22 -23.53 -7.96
N THR A 429 0.52 -22.44 -7.75
CA THR A 429 -0.04 -21.20 -7.20
C THR A 429 -0.49 -20.27 -8.33
N VAL A 430 -1.78 -19.96 -8.37
CA VAL A 430 -2.40 -19.12 -9.41
C VAL A 430 -2.77 -17.77 -8.81
N ARG A 431 -2.17 -16.69 -9.32
CA ARG A 431 -2.52 -15.33 -8.95
C ARG A 431 -3.63 -14.80 -9.85
N ILE A 432 -4.69 -14.28 -9.25
CA ILE A 432 -5.86 -13.74 -9.96
C ILE A 432 -6.07 -12.29 -9.52
N ALA A 433 -6.21 -11.38 -10.48
CA ALA A 433 -6.54 -9.99 -10.19
C ALA A 433 -8.00 -9.88 -9.71
N THR A 434 -8.24 -9.12 -8.65
CA THR A 434 -9.61 -8.90 -8.14
C THR A 434 -10.39 -7.92 -9.00
N GLY A 435 -9.71 -7.00 -9.72
CA GLY A 435 -10.34 -6.12 -10.71
C GLY A 435 -11.53 -5.34 -10.14
N SER A 436 -12.66 -5.34 -10.85
CA SER A 436 -13.91 -4.68 -10.42
C SER A 436 -14.87 -5.61 -9.65
N ASN A 437 -14.37 -6.72 -9.10
CA ASN A 437 -15.16 -7.61 -8.25
C ASN A 437 -15.36 -7.00 -6.86
N PHE A 438 -16.34 -7.50 -6.10
CA PHE A 438 -16.66 -7.01 -4.77
C PHE A 438 -16.31 -8.04 -3.70
N ALA A 439 -16.17 -7.57 -2.45
CA ALA A 439 -16.09 -8.48 -1.32
C ALA A 439 -17.37 -9.32 -1.23
N GLY A 440 -17.22 -10.62 -1.00
CA GLY A 440 -18.31 -11.61 -1.03
C GLY A 440 -18.39 -12.41 -2.34
N ASP A 441 -17.81 -11.92 -3.44
CA ASP A 441 -17.73 -12.69 -4.68
C ASP A 441 -16.80 -13.90 -4.49
N VAL A 442 -17.07 -15.00 -5.20
CA VAL A 442 -16.37 -16.27 -5.05
C VAL A 442 -15.56 -16.58 -6.31
N VAL A 443 -14.25 -16.73 -6.17
CA VAL A 443 -13.34 -17.12 -7.25
C VAL A 443 -13.05 -18.61 -7.17
N GLN A 444 -13.18 -19.32 -8.29
CA GLN A 444 -12.92 -20.76 -8.38
C GLN A 444 -12.06 -21.06 -9.62
N LEU A 445 -11.00 -21.86 -9.42
CA LEU A 445 -10.16 -22.38 -10.49
C LEU A 445 -10.81 -23.61 -11.15
N PHE A 446 -10.53 -23.82 -12.44
CA PHE A 446 -11.01 -24.96 -13.21
C PHE A 446 -9.96 -25.51 -14.18
N ASP A 447 -9.97 -26.83 -14.39
CA ASP A 447 -9.41 -27.51 -15.57
C ASP A 447 -10.56 -28.05 -16.42
N GLY A 448 -10.82 -27.36 -17.54
CA GLY A 448 -12.06 -27.53 -18.29
C GLY A 448 -13.31 -27.23 -17.43
N GLN A 449 -14.07 -28.27 -17.09
CA GLN A 449 -15.29 -28.15 -16.25
C GLN A 449 -15.07 -28.64 -14.81
N THR A 450 -13.89 -29.19 -14.50
CA THR A 450 -13.56 -29.73 -13.18
C THR A 450 -13.03 -28.60 -12.31
N ALA A 451 -13.63 -28.38 -11.14
CA ALA A 451 -13.13 -27.40 -10.18
C ALA A 451 -11.79 -27.86 -9.57
N LEU A 452 -10.85 -26.92 -9.43
CA LEU A 452 -9.52 -27.12 -8.87
C LEU A 452 -9.38 -26.37 -7.54
N GLY A 453 -8.74 -26.96 -6.55
CA GLY A 453 -8.51 -26.31 -5.27
C GLY A 453 -9.80 -25.91 -4.54
N THR A 454 -9.68 -24.98 -3.60
CA THR A 454 -10.82 -24.46 -2.82
C THR A 454 -11.25 -23.11 -3.39
N ALA A 455 -12.57 -22.91 -3.53
CA ALA A 455 -13.12 -21.60 -3.88
C ALA A 455 -12.77 -20.55 -2.83
N VAL A 456 -12.40 -19.34 -3.26
CA VAL A 456 -12.06 -18.23 -2.38
C VAL A 456 -13.15 -17.18 -2.42
N THR A 457 -13.77 -16.89 -1.28
CA THR A 457 -14.66 -15.72 -1.12
C THR A 457 -13.80 -14.49 -0.87
N LEU A 458 -13.93 -13.48 -1.74
CA LEU A 458 -13.16 -12.24 -1.64
C LEU A 458 -13.52 -11.46 -0.37
N SER A 459 -12.52 -11.02 0.36
CA SER A 459 -12.65 -10.09 1.48
C SER A 459 -12.37 -8.65 1.03
N LEU A 460 -12.71 -7.66 1.87
CA LEU A 460 -12.30 -6.27 1.63
C LEU A 460 -10.78 -6.10 1.53
N ALA A 461 -10.02 -6.91 2.28
CA ALA A 461 -8.56 -6.89 2.22
C ALA A 461 -8.04 -7.36 0.86
N ASP A 462 -8.69 -8.35 0.24
CA ASP A 462 -8.34 -8.85 -1.10
C ASP A 462 -8.66 -7.81 -2.18
N ILE A 463 -9.80 -7.12 -2.05
CA ILE A 463 -10.15 -6.01 -2.95
C ILE A 463 -9.12 -4.89 -2.83
N ALA A 464 -8.76 -4.48 -1.61
CA ALA A 464 -7.75 -3.44 -1.39
C ALA A 464 -6.35 -3.87 -1.88
N ARG A 465 -6.01 -5.16 -1.76
CA ARG A 465 -4.75 -5.74 -2.26
C ARG A 465 -4.71 -5.84 -3.79
N GLY A 466 -5.87 -5.92 -4.45
CA GLY A 466 -5.99 -5.99 -5.90
C GLY A 466 -5.79 -7.39 -6.51
N TYR A 467 -5.48 -8.42 -5.70
CA TYR A 467 -5.30 -9.79 -6.16
C TYR A 467 -5.51 -10.83 -5.05
N ILE A 468 -5.70 -12.09 -5.44
CA ILE A 468 -5.65 -13.28 -4.58
C ILE A 468 -4.74 -14.35 -5.18
N ASP A 469 -4.18 -15.21 -4.33
CA ASP A 469 -3.42 -16.39 -4.73
C ASP A 469 -4.24 -17.65 -4.36
N ILE A 470 -4.47 -18.54 -5.33
CA ILE A 470 -5.22 -19.79 -5.16
C ILE A 470 -4.35 -20.95 -5.60
N GLN A 471 -4.26 -21.99 -4.77
CA GLN A 471 -3.61 -23.25 -5.14
C GLN A 471 -4.56 -24.15 -5.95
N THR A 472 -4.05 -24.80 -7.00
CA THR A 472 -4.84 -25.73 -7.82
C THR A 472 -5.28 -27.00 -7.08
N GLY A 473 -4.65 -27.32 -5.96
CA GLY A 473 -4.65 -28.68 -5.42
C GLY A 473 -3.82 -29.61 -6.30
N VAL A 474 -3.74 -30.90 -5.91
CA VAL A 474 -2.90 -31.91 -6.58
C VAL A 474 -3.45 -32.24 -7.97
N LEU A 475 -2.66 -31.90 -8.99
CA LEU A 475 -2.83 -32.26 -10.39
C LEU A 475 -2.03 -33.55 -10.71
N GLY A 476 -2.53 -34.33 -11.68
CA GLY A 476 -1.84 -35.55 -12.15
C GLY A 476 -0.94 -35.26 -13.35
N ASN A 477 -0.09 -36.21 -13.75
CA ASN A 477 0.76 -36.02 -14.94
C ASN A 477 -0.08 -35.98 -16.22
N ALA A 478 -0.29 -34.79 -16.78
CA ALA A 478 -1.02 -34.53 -18.01
C ALA A 478 -0.91 -33.04 -18.40
N ALA A 479 -1.44 -32.70 -19.58
CA ALA A 479 -1.73 -31.31 -19.93
C ALA A 479 -3.00 -30.84 -19.20
N HIS A 480 -2.93 -29.64 -18.60
CA HIS A 480 -4.00 -28.97 -17.87
C HIS A 480 -4.23 -27.57 -18.43
N ALA A 481 -5.50 -27.18 -18.56
CA ALA A 481 -5.90 -25.86 -19.02
C ALA A 481 -6.50 -25.08 -17.85
N ILE A 482 -5.66 -24.37 -17.11
CA ILE A 482 -6.06 -23.65 -15.89
C ILE A 482 -6.83 -22.40 -16.28
N THR A 483 -8.08 -22.33 -15.83
CA THR A 483 -8.98 -21.19 -15.98
C THR A 483 -9.54 -20.78 -14.62
N ALA A 484 -10.16 -19.62 -14.55
CA ALA A 484 -10.84 -19.14 -13.36
C ALA A 484 -12.21 -18.54 -13.73
N LYS A 485 -13.16 -18.64 -12.81
CA LYS A 485 -14.46 -17.95 -12.89
C LYS A 485 -14.74 -17.25 -11.57
N VAL A 486 -15.52 -16.17 -11.66
CA VAL A 486 -16.06 -15.46 -10.50
C VAL A 486 -17.56 -15.71 -10.44
N THR A 487 -18.05 -16.05 -9.26
CA THR A 487 -19.47 -16.11 -8.95
C THR A 487 -19.80 -14.94 -8.04
N ASP A 488 -20.69 -14.05 -8.46
CA ASP A 488 -21.08 -12.93 -7.61
C ASP A 488 -21.98 -13.39 -6.45
N THR A 489 -22.22 -12.48 -5.51
CA THR A 489 -23.11 -12.74 -4.35
C THR A 489 -24.56 -13.06 -4.71
N THR A 490 -24.98 -12.85 -5.96
CA THR A 490 -26.32 -13.19 -6.47
C THR A 490 -26.35 -14.59 -7.09
N GLY A 491 -25.19 -15.24 -7.22
CA GLY A 491 -25.01 -16.54 -7.85
C GLY A 491 -24.80 -16.48 -9.36
N ALA A 492 -24.67 -15.28 -9.95
CA ALA A 492 -24.32 -15.14 -11.36
C ALA A 492 -22.84 -15.52 -11.56
N VAL A 493 -22.55 -16.31 -12.59
CA VAL A 493 -21.19 -16.81 -12.86
C VAL A 493 -20.62 -16.14 -14.11
N SER A 494 -19.36 -15.72 -14.05
CA SER A 494 -18.66 -15.12 -15.18
C SER A 494 -18.38 -16.11 -16.30
N ASP A 495 -18.03 -15.59 -17.48
CA ASP A 495 -17.26 -16.36 -18.45
C ASP A 495 -15.91 -16.80 -17.85
N ALA A 496 -15.31 -17.85 -18.41
CA ALA A 496 -13.99 -18.31 -17.97
C ALA A 496 -12.89 -17.34 -18.41
N ALA A 497 -11.89 -17.14 -17.55
CA ALA A 497 -10.63 -16.50 -17.92
C ALA A 497 -9.97 -17.22 -19.11
N ALA A 498 -9.10 -16.51 -19.83
CA ALA A 498 -8.24 -17.15 -20.82
C ALA A 498 -7.39 -18.24 -20.15
N ALA A 499 -7.33 -19.43 -20.76
CA ALA A 499 -6.64 -20.57 -20.18
C ALA A 499 -5.12 -20.38 -20.22
N ILE A 500 -4.47 -20.67 -19.10
CA ILE A 500 -3.03 -20.92 -19.05
C ILE A 500 -2.83 -22.42 -19.14
N ASN A 501 -2.23 -22.88 -20.24
CA ASN A 501 -1.98 -24.30 -20.47
C ASN A 501 -0.65 -24.66 -19.82
N VAL A 502 -0.61 -25.74 -19.06
CA VAL A 502 0.61 -26.26 -18.44
C VAL A 502 0.62 -27.78 -18.56
N THR A 503 1.79 -28.40 -18.64
CA THR A 503 1.91 -29.86 -18.59
C THR A 503 2.58 -30.24 -17.28
N VAL A 504 1.82 -30.86 -16.38
CA VAL A 504 2.39 -31.44 -15.17
C VAL A 504 3.09 -32.74 -15.58
N ASP A 505 4.38 -32.83 -15.28
CA ASP A 505 5.19 -34.01 -15.52
C ASP A 505 6.16 -34.20 -14.36
N THR A 506 5.96 -35.26 -13.61
CA THR A 506 6.83 -35.66 -12.47
C THR A 506 7.68 -36.88 -12.80
N VAL A 507 7.68 -37.35 -14.05
CA VAL A 507 8.36 -38.58 -14.44
C VAL A 507 9.77 -38.28 -14.89
N ALA A 508 10.76 -38.74 -14.12
CA ALA A 508 12.15 -38.65 -14.55
C ALA A 508 12.43 -39.47 -15.83
N PRO A 509 13.20 -38.93 -16.79
CA PRO A 509 13.59 -39.65 -17.99
C PRO A 509 14.50 -40.83 -17.66
N ALA A 510 14.33 -41.96 -18.37
CA ALA A 510 15.18 -43.13 -18.21
C ALA A 510 16.52 -42.96 -18.94
N VAL A 511 17.64 -43.09 -18.22
CA VAL A 511 18.99 -42.95 -18.79
C VAL A 511 19.72 -44.30 -18.80
N GLY A 512 20.04 -44.78 -19.99
CA GLY A 512 20.80 -46.00 -20.23
C GLY A 512 22.19 -45.73 -20.78
N VAL A 513 23.15 -46.59 -20.44
CA VAL A 513 24.52 -46.54 -20.94
C VAL A 513 24.79 -47.85 -21.68
N THR A 514 25.18 -47.75 -22.95
CA THR A 514 25.32 -48.89 -23.86
C THR A 514 26.79 -49.25 -24.11
N GLY A 515 27.76 -48.36 -23.84
CA GLY A 515 29.17 -48.70 -23.92
C GLY A 515 30.13 -47.64 -23.38
N VAL A 516 31.30 -48.11 -22.93
CA VAL A 516 32.49 -47.29 -22.65
C VAL A 516 33.68 -47.93 -23.34
N THR A 517 34.36 -47.18 -24.20
CA THR A 517 35.50 -47.69 -24.98
C THR A 517 36.74 -46.80 -24.81
N LEU A 518 37.91 -47.42 -24.64
CA LEU A 518 39.19 -46.72 -24.57
C LEU A 518 39.59 -46.21 -25.96
N ASP A 519 40.01 -44.95 -26.07
CA ASP A 519 40.63 -44.41 -27.27
C ASP A 519 42.13 -44.72 -27.25
N THR A 520 42.55 -45.67 -28.09
CA THR A 520 43.94 -46.13 -28.16
C THR A 520 44.85 -45.18 -28.96
N GLY A 521 44.30 -44.16 -29.64
CA GLY A 521 45.05 -43.15 -30.38
C GLY A 521 45.50 -41.96 -29.52
N ASN A 522 44.75 -41.63 -28.46
CA ASN A 522 44.93 -40.47 -27.59
C ASN A 522 44.77 -40.85 -26.11
N LEU A 523 45.75 -41.55 -25.53
CA LEU A 523 45.73 -41.88 -24.09
C LEU A 523 45.84 -40.61 -23.22
N PRO A 524 45.07 -40.44 -22.12
CA PRO A 524 44.11 -41.39 -21.53
C PRO A 524 42.62 -40.98 -21.75
N THR A 525 42.12 -41.01 -22.99
CA THR A 525 40.70 -40.67 -23.26
C THR A 525 39.80 -41.89 -23.51
N VAL A 526 38.50 -41.76 -23.22
CA VAL A 526 37.45 -42.76 -23.48
C VAL A 526 36.28 -42.15 -24.26
N THR A 527 35.48 -43.00 -24.89
CA THR A 527 34.18 -42.65 -25.47
C THR A 527 33.06 -43.34 -24.68
N VAL A 528 32.03 -42.59 -24.28
CA VAL A 528 30.86 -43.08 -23.55
C VAL A 528 29.62 -42.93 -24.43
N SER A 529 28.81 -43.98 -24.55
CA SER A 529 27.58 -43.97 -25.34
C SER A 529 26.39 -44.59 -24.59
N GLY A 530 25.19 -44.18 -24.98
CA GLY A 530 23.96 -44.59 -24.29
C GLY A 530 22.67 -44.23 -25.01
N THR A 531 21.57 -44.35 -24.26
CA THR A 531 20.22 -43.96 -24.69
C THR A 531 19.52 -43.13 -23.62
N THR A 532 18.71 -42.17 -24.02
CA THR A 532 17.75 -41.45 -23.16
C THR A 532 16.58 -40.99 -24.04
N GLU A 533 15.62 -40.26 -23.49
CA GLU A 533 14.61 -39.57 -24.30
C GLU A 533 15.26 -38.61 -25.32
N ALA A 534 14.67 -38.58 -26.53
CA ALA A 534 15.22 -37.86 -27.67
C ALA A 534 15.33 -36.35 -27.41
N GLY A 535 16.44 -35.74 -27.82
CA GLY A 535 16.68 -34.31 -27.68
C GLY A 535 17.18 -33.85 -26.31
N LEU A 536 17.21 -34.72 -25.29
CA LEU A 536 17.72 -34.34 -23.96
C LEU A 536 19.25 -34.19 -23.94
N LEU A 537 19.75 -33.25 -23.15
CA LEU A 537 21.16 -33.10 -22.84
C LEU A 537 21.56 -34.11 -21.76
N VAL A 538 22.50 -34.99 -22.10
CA VAL A 538 23.12 -35.95 -21.19
C VAL A 538 24.41 -35.39 -20.65
N SER A 539 24.52 -35.33 -19.33
CA SER A 539 25.72 -34.96 -18.59
C SER A 539 26.34 -36.21 -17.99
N VAL A 540 27.59 -36.53 -18.34
CA VAL A 540 28.31 -37.69 -17.79
C VAL A 540 29.21 -37.22 -16.67
N TYR A 541 29.12 -37.88 -15.52
CA TYR A 541 29.88 -37.58 -14.32
C TYR A 541 30.79 -38.74 -13.95
N ASP A 542 31.95 -38.45 -13.39
CA ASP A 542 32.75 -39.38 -12.60
C ASP A 542 32.67 -38.96 -11.13
N GLY A 543 31.98 -39.76 -10.31
CA GLY A 543 31.52 -39.29 -9.00
C GLY A 543 30.65 -38.03 -9.12
N ALA A 544 31.13 -36.90 -8.58
CA ALA A 544 30.45 -35.59 -8.65
C ALA A 544 30.97 -34.70 -9.79
N THR A 545 32.05 -35.07 -10.47
CA THR A 545 32.71 -34.24 -11.48
C THR A 545 32.08 -34.44 -12.84
N LEU A 546 31.60 -33.37 -13.48
CA LEU A 546 31.11 -33.41 -14.86
C LEU A 546 32.29 -33.65 -15.81
N VAL A 547 32.32 -34.78 -16.49
CA VAL A 547 33.39 -35.14 -17.46
C VAL A 547 33.02 -34.78 -18.89
N GLY A 548 31.76 -34.43 -19.15
CA GLY A 548 31.32 -33.83 -20.41
C GLY A 548 29.82 -34.03 -20.66
N THR A 549 29.34 -33.49 -21.78
CA THR A 549 27.92 -33.51 -22.16
C THR A 549 27.71 -33.92 -23.61
N ALA A 550 26.64 -34.67 -23.89
CA ALA A 550 26.19 -35.01 -25.24
C ALA A 550 24.67 -34.91 -25.34
N THR A 551 24.14 -34.45 -26.47
CA THR A 551 22.70 -34.41 -26.72
C THR A 551 22.24 -35.71 -27.38
N ALA A 552 21.12 -36.26 -26.93
CA ALA A 552 20.50 -37.42 -27.57
C ALA A 552 19.87 -37.05 -28.92
N GLY A 553 20.13 -37.85 -29.95
CA GLY A 553 19.53 -37.71 -31.27
C GLY A 553 18.03 -37.99 -31.27
N ALA A 554 17.40 -37.82 -32.43
CA ALA A 554 15.96 -38.04 -32.61
C ALA A 554 15.52 -39.50 -32.35
N ASP A 555 16.45 -40.45 -32.36
CA ASP A 555 16.23 -41.86 -32.02
C ASP A 555 16.55 -42.19 -30.55
N GLY A 556 16.90 -41.18 -29.73
CA GLY A 556 17.25 -41.33 -28.32
C GLY A 556 18.70 -41.75 -28.05
N SER A 557 19.52 -41.97 -29.09
CA SER A 557 20.92 -42.37 -28.91
C SER A 557 21.84 -41.17 -28.65
N TRP A 558 22.86 -41.34 -27.79
CA TRP A 558 23.87 -40.29 -27.51
C TRP A 558 25.29 -40.89 -27.44
N SER A 559 26.29 -40.06 -27.74
CA SER A 559 27.71 -40.42 -27.69
C SER A 559 28.57 -39.22 -27.31
N LEU A 560 29.44 -39.40 -26.31
CA LEU A 560 30.41 -38.43 -25.81
C LEU A 560 31.83 -38.98 -26.02
N ALA A 561 32.56 -38.42 -26.99
CA ALA A 561 33.91 -38.85 -27.33
C ALA A 561 34.98 -37.95 -26.69
N GLY A 562 36.19 -38.49 -26.50
CA GLY A 562 37.35 -37.72 -26.04
C GLY A 562 37.34 -37.38 -24.54
N VAL A 563 36.58 -38.13 -23.73
CA VAL A 563 36.49 -37.92 -22.28
C VAL A 563 37.82 -38.28 -21.64
N THR A 564 38.54 -37.31 -21.10
CA THR A 564 39.77 -37.58 -20.33
C THR A 564 39.38 -37.96 -18.92
N LEU A 565 39.71 -39.17 -18.48
CA LEU A 565 39.42 -39.63 -17.12
C LEU A 565 40.67 -39.60 -16.26
N VAL A 566 40.45 -39.41 -14.96
CA VAL A 566 41.50 -39.50 -13.95
C VAL A 566 41.98 -40.94 -13.86
N GLU A 567 43.23 -41.10 -13.46
CA GLU A 567 43.83 -42.39 -13.31
C GLU A 567 43.27 -43.15 -12.10
N GLY A 568 42.92 -44.43 -12.28
CA GLY A 568 42.27 -45.27 -11.27
C GLY A 568 40.99 -45.94 -11.78
N ALA A 569 40.19 -46.44 -10.83
CA ALA A 569 38.86 -46.98 -11.10
C ALA A 569 37.84 -45.83 -11.12
N ASN A 570 37.35 -45.47 -12.31
CA ASN A 570 36.36 -44.42 -12.50
C ASN A 570 34.96 -45.02 -12.53
N ASN A 571 34.04 -44.45 -11.73
CA ASN A 571 32.66 -44.90 -11.58
C ASN A 571 31.76 -43.82 -12.15
N LEU A 572 31.36 -44.02 -13.39
CA LEU A 572 30.64 -43.03 -14.15
C LEU A 572 29.13 -43.14 -13.92
N THR A 573 28.45 -41.99 -13.99
CA THR A 573 26.99 -41.88 -14.05
C THR A 573 26.60 -40.92 -15.16
N ALA A 574 25.57 -41.25 -15.93
CA ALA A 574 24.98 -40.33 -16.90
C ALA A 574 23.69 -39.76 -16.30
N LYS A 575 23.53 -38.44 -16.35
CA LYS A 575 22.36 -37.73 -15.85
C LYS A 575 21.73 -36.88 -16.93
N THR A 576 20.42 -36.76 -16.91
CA THR A 576 19.64 -35.87 -17.78
C THR A 576 18.58 -35.17 -16.94
N ALA A 577 18.00 -34.11 -17.48
CA ALA A 577 16.76 -33.55 -16.99
C ALA A 577 15.82 -33.32 -18.18
N ASP A 578 14.53 -33.54 -17.97
CA ASP A 578 13.50 -33.19 -18.95
C ASP A 578 13.10 -31.69 -18.85
N ALA A 579 12.11 -31.27 -19.63
CA ALA A 579 11.64 -29.88 -19.65
C ALA A 579 10.94 -29.44 -18.36
N ALA A 580 10.37 -30.39 -17.59
CA ALA A 580 9.79 -30.13 -16.27
C ALA A 580 10.84 -30.08 -15.15
N GLY A 581 12.08 -30.48 -15.44
CA GLY A 581 13.19 -30.49 -14.49
C GLY A 581 13.34 -31.81 -13.74
N ASN A 582 12.63 -32.87 -14.14
CA ASN A 582 12.80 -34.18 -13.50
C ASN A 582 14.15 -34.78 -13.88
N ALA A 583 14.93 -35.18 -12.88
CA ALA A 583 16.29 -35.69 -13.09
C ALA A 583 16.30 -37.20 -13.35
N GLY A 584 16.75 -37.60 -14.54
CA GLY A 584 17.09 -38.97 -14.88
C GLY A 584 18.54 -39.29 -14.52
N THR A 585 18.81 -40.49 -14.00
CA THR A 585 20.19 -40.94 -13.69
C THR A 585 20.36 -42.41 -14.06
N SER A 586 21.47 -42.74 -14.72
CA SER A 586 21.83 -44.12 -15.05
C SER A 586 22.28 -44.89 -13.81
N THR A 587 22.30 -46.23 -13.88
CA THR A 587 23.10 -47.00 -12.91
C THR A 587 24.58 -46.62 -13.05
N VAL A 588 25.33 -46.73 -11.95
CA VAL A 588 26.78 -46.55 -11.96
C VAL A 588 27.42 -47.61 -12.86
N PHE A 589 28.37 -47.20 -13.70
CA PHE A 589 29.12 -48.10 -14.58
C PHE A 589 30.63 -47.79 -14.52
N ALA A 590 31.45 -48.82 -14.60
CA ALA A 590 32.90 -48.67 -14.51
C ALA A 590 33.52 -48.37 -15.88
N ALA A 591 34.42 -47.39 -15.94
CA ALA A 591 35.32 -47.23 -17.08
C ALA A 591 36.53 -48.20 -16.96
N PRO A 592 37.27 -48.48 -18.06
CA PRO A 592 38.53 -49.21 -17.98
C PRO A 592 39.48 -48.57 -16.95
N THR A 593 40.08 -49.40 -16.07
CA THR A 593 41.01 -48.91 -15.04
C THR A 593 42.26 -48.32 -15.69
N LEU A 594 42.45 -47.02 -15.53
CA LEU A 594 43.67 -46.32 -15.89
C LEU A 594 44.68 -46.55 -14.75
N VAL A 595 45.96 -46.83 -15.04
CA VAL A 595 46.98 -47.13 -14.01
C VAL A 595 48.29 -46.41 -14.32
N SER A 596 48.76 -45.60 -13.38
CA SER A 596 50.12 -45.09 -13.31
C SER A 596 50.53 -44.96 -11.85
N THR A 597 51.84 -44.92 -11.71
CA THR A 597 52.62 -45.12 -10.52
C THR A 597 52.70 -43.83 -9.72
N SER A 598 52.30 -43.85 -8.44
CA SER A 598 52.32 -42.76 -7.45
C SER A 598 53.49 -41.75 -7.61
N THR A 599 53.21 -40.44 -7.62
CA THR A 599 54.17 -39.38 -8.03
C THR A 599 54.24 -38.13 -7.11
N VAL A 600 54.09 -38.22 -5.79
CA VAL A 600 54.59 -37.09 -4.97
C VAL A 600 56.09 -36.96 -5.20
N SER A 601 56.50 -35.88 -5.82
CA SER A 601 57.90 -35.62 -6.19
C SER A 601 58.36 -34.29 -5.60
N VAL A 602 59.59 -34.30 -5.09
CA VAL A 602 60.23 -33.13 -4.50
C VAL A 602 61.52 -32.89 -5.28
N THR A 603 61.60 -31.75 -5.97
CA THR A 603 62.74 -31.42 -6.83
C THR A 603 63.50 -30.22 -6.26
N SER A 604 64.84 -30.31 -6.23
CA SER A 604 65.73 -29.20 -5.80
C SER A 604 65.53 -28.71 -4.35
N ALA A 605 65.01 -29.53 -3.43
CA ALA A 605 64.82 -29.13 -2.03
C ALA A 605 66.14 -28.92 -1.28
N THR A 606 66.29 -27.76 -0.65
CA THR A 606 67.26 -27.53 0.42
C THR A 606 66.52 -27.66 1.75
N THR A 607 66.76 -28.75 2.48
CA THR A 607 66.10 -29.00 3.78
C THR A 607 67.04 -28.70 4.92
N THR A 608 66.51 -28.12 6.00
CA THR A 608 67.18 -28.11 7.30
C THR A 608 66.97 -29.47 7.97
N SER A 609 67.86 -30.44 7.71
CA SER A 609 67.93 -31.75 8.43
C SER A 609 66.60 -32.55 8.49
N GLN A 610 66.35 -33.43 7.51
CA GLN A 610 65.21 -34.38 7.46
C GLN A 610 63.86 -33.77 7.92
N GLY A 611 63.42 -32.72 7.22
CA GLY A 611 62.18 -31.99 7.54
C GLY A 611 60.88 -32.64 7.00
N TYR A 612 60.94 -33.80 6.35
CA TYR A 612 59.76 -34.50 5.84
C TYR A 612 59.88 -36.04 5.85
N VAL A 613 58.76 -36.74 5.82
CA VAL A 613 58.63 -38.21 5.74
C VAL A 613 57.73 -38.59 4.56
N VAL A 614 58.21 -39.43 3.64
CA VAL A 614 57.35 -40.02 2.58
C VAL A 614 56.82 -41.35 3.09
N LEU A 615 55.50 -41.45 3.22
CA LEU A 615 54.81 -42.66 3.60
C LEU A 615 54.62 -43.57 2.37
N GLY A 616 54.54 -44.88 2.61
CA GLY A 616 54.43 -45.88 1.54
C GLY A 616 53.11 -45.87 0.76
N ASP A 617 52.17 -45.00 1.14
CA ASP A 617 50.85 -44.82 0.54
C ASP A 617 50.77 -43.63 -0.43
N GLY A 618 51.87 -42.89 -0.64
CA GLY A 618 51.90 -41.71 -1.50
C GLY A 618 51.71 -40.39 -0.75
N THR A 619 51.69 -40.41 0.58
CA THR A 619 51.64 -39.22 1.44
C THR A 619 53.04 -38.68 1.75
N LEU A 620 53.19 -37.37 1.81
CA LEU A 620 54.39 -36.65 2.26
C LEU A 620 54.05 -35.80 3.49
N ASP A 621 54.56 -36.19 4.66
CA ASP A 621 54.39 -35.41 5.89
C ASP A 621 55.57 -34.46 6.06
N VAL A 622 55.32 -33.15 6.09
CA VAL A 622 56.31 -32.14 6.49
C VAL A 622 56.21 -31.93 7.99
N VAL A 623 57.22 -32.39 8.73
CA VAL A 623 57.18 -32.50 10.19
C VAL A 623 57.48 -31.17 10.88
N THR A 624 57.02 -31.01 12.13
CA THR A 624 57.22 -29.79 12.94
C THR A 624 58.67 -29.31 12.96
N GLY A 625 58.89 -28.04 12.60
CA GLY A 625 60.21 -27.42 12.47
C GLY A 625 60.93 -27.70 11.14
N GLY A 626 60.33 -28.49 10.26
CA GLY A 626 60.78 -28.74 8.90
C GLY A 626 60.44 -27.59 7.96
N ASN A 627 61.36 -27.29 7.04
CA ASN A 627 61.13 -26.37 5.93
C ASN A 627 61.53 -27.09 4.63
N VAL A 628 60.59 -27.16 3.67
CA VAL A 628 60.82 -27.68 2.32
C VAL A 628 60.78 -26.50 1.34
N ALA A 629 61.97 -25.97 1.04
CA ALA A 629 62.11 -24.80 0.15
C ALA A 629 62.21 -25.14 -1.35
N GLY A 630 61.96 -26.40 -1.76
CA GLY A 630 62.05 -26.84 -3.15
C GLY A 630 60.68 -27.26 -3.70
N GLN A 631 60.55 -27.29 -5.03
CA GLN A 631 59.27 -27.54 -5.68
C GLN A 631 58.70 -28.91 -5.34
N ILE A 632 57.50 -28.90 -4.75
CA ILE A 632 56.70 -30.08 -4.48
C ILE A 632 55.66 -30.20 -5.59
N THR A 633 55.50 -31.38 -6.17
CA THR A 633 54.40 -31.66 -7.10
C THR A 633 53.55 -32.80 -6.55
N ILE A 634 52.28 -32.53 -6.32
CA ILE A 634 51.28 -33.48 -5.84
C ILE A 634 50.44 -33.93 -7.03
N GLY A 635 50.74 -35.14 -7.52
CA GLY A 635 49.94 -35.79 -8.56
C GLY A 635 48.66 -36.43 -8.01
N ASN A 636 47.89 -37.03 -8.90
CA ASN A 636 46.66 -37.75 -8.56
C ASN A 636 46.86 -38.81 -7.46
N GLY A 637 46.07 -38.73 -6.39
CA GLY A 637 46.15 -39.60 -5.21
C GLY A 637 47.32 -39.31 -4.28
N GLY A 638 48.18 -38.34 -4.60
CA GLY A 638 49.22 -37.84 -3.72
C GLY A 638 48.64 -36.92 -2.65
N VAL A 639 49.19 -36.99 -1.45
CA VAL A 639 48.80 -36.15 -0.32
C VAL A 639 50.03 -35.50 0.29
N VAL A 640 49.95 -34.23 0.67
CA VAL A 640 50.98 -33.54 1.46
C VAL A 640 50.36 -33.00 2.73
N ASP A 641 50.89 -33.42 3.88
CA ASP A 641 50.49 -32.92 5.20
C ASP A 641 51.56 -31.96 5.74
N VAL A 642 51.26 -30.65 5.79
CA VAL A 642 52.14 -29.64 6.38
C VAL A 642 51.77 -29.49 7.86
N LEU A 643 52.52 -30.15 8.75
CA LEU A 643 52.19 -30.18 10.18
C LEU A 643 52.45 -28.83 10.88
N THR A 644 51.87 -28.64 12.06
CA THR A 644 52.05 -27.41 12.84
C THR A 644 53.54 -27.09 13.06
N GLY A 645 53.92 -25.85 12.76
CA GLY A 645 55.31 -25.36 12.83
C GLY A 645 56.21 -25.80 11.68
N ALA A 646 55.67 -26.47 10.66
CA ALA A 646 56.36 -26.78 9.41
C ALA A 646 56.07 -25.74 8.32
N THR A 647 56.93 -25.69 7.29
CA THR A 647 56.79 -24.79 6.15
C THR A 647 57.05 -25.49 4.82
N THR A 648 56.20 -25.25 3.82
CA THR A 648 56.47 -25.59 2.41
C THR A 648 56.54 -24.34 1.56
N GLU A 649 57.46 -24.32 0.59
CA GLU A 649 57.57 -23.30 -0.43
C GLU A 649 57.35 -23.94 -1.80
N HIS A 650 56.51 -23.34 -2.65
CA HIS A 650 56.26 -23.74 -4.05
C HIS A 650 55.69 -25.16 -4.20
N THR A 651 54.38 -25.31 -3.98
CA THR A 651 53.69 -26.60 -4.17
C THR A 651 52.73 -26.54 -5.36
N ASP A 652 52.94 -27.39 -6.37
CA ASP A 652 51.95 -27.63 -7.43
C ASP A 652 50.99 -28.75 -6.99
N VAL A 653 49.72 -28.41 -6.76
CA VAL A 653 48.65 -29.38 -6.49
C VAL A 653 47.91 -29.66 -7.79
N LEU A 654 48.19 -30.81 -8.40
CA LEU A 654 47.58 -31.20 -9.68
C LEU A 654 46.25 -31.92 -9.45
N ASN A 655 45.58 -32.30 -10.54
CA ASN A 655 44.32 -33.03 -10.50
C ASN A 655 44.40 -34.29 -9.62
N GLY A 656 43.53 -34.37 -8.61
CA GLY A 656 43.46 -35.47 -7.64
C GLY A 656 44.54 -35.42 -6.54
N GLY A 657 45.41 -34.42 -6.54
CA GLY A 657 46.36 -34.14 -5.46
C GLY A 657 45.70 -33.32 -4.35
N VAL A 658 46.11 -33.55 -3.10
CA VAL A 658 45.58 -32.83 -1.93
C VAL A 658 46.72 -32.33 -1.04
N GLN A 659 46.64 -31.07 -0.62
CA GLN A 659 47.51 -30.49 0.40
C GLN A 659 46.71 -30.11 1.64
N PHE A 660 47.17 -30.55 2.81
CA PHE A 660 46.60 -30.21 4.12
C PHE A 660 47.57 -29.34 4.91
N ASP A 661 47.16 -28.10 5.22
CA ASP A 661 48.01 -27.11 5.88
C ASP A 661 47.60 -26.88 7.33
N TYR A 662 48.31 -27.53 8.26
CA TYR A 662 48.27 -27.25 9.70
C TYR A 662 49.42 -26.32 10.14
N GLY A 663 50.41 -26.12 9.27
CA GLY A 663 51.58 -25.24 9.41
C GLY A 663 51.50 -24.05 8.45
N THR A 664 52.59 -23.77 7.72
CA THR A 664 52.66 -22.66 6.76
C THR A 664 52.90 -23.16 5.33
N ALA A 665 52.08 -22.73 4.38
CA ALA A 665 52.28 -23.00 2.95
C ALA A 665 52.49 -21.69 2.18
N ASN A 666 53.60 -21.57 1.46
CA ASN A 666 53.91 -20.40 0.65
C ASN A 666 53.93 -20.77 -0.84
N ASP A 667 53.32 -19.93 -1.66
CA ASP A 667 53.31 -20.03 -3.13
C ASP A 667 52.76 -21.38 -3.63
N THR A 668 51.62 -21.82 -3.08
CA THR A 668 50.92 -23.02 -3.55
C THR A 668 50.13 -22.74 -4.82
N ASP A 669 50.37 -23.52 -5.87
CA ASP A 669 49.65 -23.50 -7.14
C ASP A 669 48.62 -24.65 -7.19
N VAL A 670 47.36 -24.35 -6.90
CA VAL A 670 46.26 -25.32 -6.96
C VAL A 670 45.68 -25.35 -8.38
N LYS A 671 46.01 -26.38 -9.15
CA LYS A 671 45.54 -26.55 -10.53
C LYS A 671 44.15 -27.19 -10.57
N SER A 672 43.59 -27.32 -11.76
CA SER A 672 42.29 -27.94 -11.98
C SER A 672 42.21 -29.36 -11.39
N GLY A 673 41.24 -29.60 -10.51
CA GLY A 673 41.05 -30.85 -9.77
C GLY A 673 41.98 -31.05 -8.56
N GLY A 674 42.90 -30.11 -8.30
CA GLY A 674 43.72 -30.09 -7.08
C GLY A 674 43.00 -29.40 -5.93
N VAL A 675 43.35 -29.78 -4.70
CA VAL A 675 42.71 -29.27 -3.49
C VAL A 675 43.73 -28.85 -2.44
N GLN A 676 43.55 -27.66 -1.86
CA GLN A 676 44.25 -27.21 -0.66
C GLN A 676 43.26 -27.01 0.49
N HIS A 677 43.55 -27.56 1.66
CA HIS A 677 42.77 -27.31 2.87
C HIS A 677 43.67 -26.68 3.95
N VAL A 678 43.31 -25.49 4.44
CA VAL A 678 44.05 -24.80 5.50
C VAL A 678 43.28 -24.93 6.83
N TYR A 679 43.90 -25.62 7.80
CA TYR A 679 43.25 -26.11 9.03
C TYR A 679 43.86 -25.56 10.32
N PHE A 680 43.05 -25.48 11.39
CA PHE A 680 43.47 -25.40 12.81
C PHE A 680 44.66 -24.49 13.14
N GLY A 681 44.64 -23.22 12.70
CA GLY A 681 45.74 -22.26 12.98
C GLY A 681 46.87 -22.26 11.94
N GLY A 682 46.75 -23.06 10.89
CA GLY A 682 47.62 -23.02 9.72
C GLY A 682 47.44 -21.74 8.89
N SER A 683 48.43 -21.44 8.05
CA SER A 683 48.43 -20.27 7.17
C SER A 683 48.92 -20.60 5.77
N ALA A 684 48.31 -19.99 4.75
CA ALA A 684 48.78 -20.06 3.38
C ALA A 684 48.98 -18.65 2.80
N THR A 685 50.13 -18.39 2.16
CA THR A 685 50.45 -17.10 1.54
C THR A 685 50.73 -17.26 0.06
N GLY A 686 50.14 -16.42 -0.79
CA GLY A 686 50.43 -16.41 -2.23
C GLY A 686 49.85 -17.59 -3.01
N THR A 687 48.82 -18.27 -2.48
CA THR A 687 48.19 -19.38 -3.20
C THR A 687 47.57 -18.90 -4.51
N THR A 688 47.85 -19.57 -5.63
CA THR A 688 47.12 -19.41 -6.89
C THR A 688 46.16 -20.58 -7.09
N VAL A 689 44.86 -20.34 -7.08
CA VAL A 689 43.81 -21.32 -7.34
C VAL A 689 43.30 -21.14 -8.76
N ALA A 690 43.75 -22.00 -9.68
CA ALA A 690 43.35 -21.97 -11.08
C ALA A 690 41.90 -22.46 -11.28
N ALA A 691 41.33 -22.23 -12.47
CA ALA A 691 40.00 -22.71 -12.82
C ALA A 691 39.83 -24.22 -12.56
N GLY A 692 38.84 -24.58 -11.76
CA GLY A 692 38.57 -25.96 -11.31
C GLY A 692 39.47 -26.46 -10.16
N GLY A 693 40.39 -25.65 -9.67
CA GLY A 693 41.09 -25.87 -8.39
C GLY A 693 40.27 -25.34 -7.22
N TYR A 694 40.58 -25.82 -6.01
CA TYR A 694 39.75 -25.58 -4.84
C TYR A 694 40.58 -25.35 -3.57
N GLN A 695 40.20 -24.33 -2.78
CA GLN A 695 40.82 -24.03 -1.49
C GLN A 695 39.77 -23.89 -0.37
N ASP A 696 39.93 -24.61 0.73
CA ASP A 696 39.15 -24.39 1.96
C ASP A 696 39.98 -23.66 3.03
N VAL A 697 39.33 -22.74 3.74
CA VAL A 697 39.87 -22.03 4.89
C VAL A 697 39.01 -22.31 6.12
N TYR A 698 39.50 -23.13 7.03
CA TYR A 698 38.77 -23.58 8.22
C TYR A 698 39.03 -22.69 9.44
N THR A 699 38.41 -23.05 10.57
CA THR A 699 38.48 -22.33 11.84
C THR A 699 39.92 -22.02 12.29
N ASN A 700 40.15 -20.75 12.63
CA ASN A 700 41.42 -20.14 13.02
C ASN A 700 42.52 -20.18 11.95
N ALA A 701 42.23 -20.62 10.72
CA ALA A 701 43.19 -20.55 9.61
C ALA A 701 43.20 -19.15 8.98
N THR A 702 44.36 -18.75 8.44
CA THR A 702 44.51 -17.47 7.74
C THR A 702 45.20 -17.66 6.40
N VAL A 703 44.52 -17.28 5.32
CA VAL A 703 45.12 -17.22 3.98
C VAL A 703 45.33 -15.77 3.56
N THR A 704 46.43 -15.48 2.87
CA THR A 704 46.79 -14.11 2.47
C THR A 704 47.27 -14.07 1.02
N GLY A 705 46.75 -13.12 0.23
CA GLY A 705 47.19 -12.91 -1.16
C GLY A 705 46.82 -14.05 -2.10
N THR A 706 45.63 -14.64 -1.95
CA THR A 706 45.18 -15.72 -2.84
C THR A 706 44.77 -15.15 -4.20
N THR A 707 45.30 -15.67 -5.30
CA THR A 707 44.81 -15.38 -6.67
C THR A 707 43.82 -16.47 -7.09
N LEU A 708 42.57 -16.10 -7.40
CA LEU A 708 41.45 -17.02 -7.45
C LEU A 708 40.72 -16.98 -8.79
N ALA A 709 40.95 -17.98 -9.64
CA ALA A 709 40.14 -18.29 -10.84
C ALA A 709 39.31 -19.58 -10.66
N GLY A 710 39.56 -20.35 -9.59
CA GLY A 710 38.77 -21.51 -9.15
C GLY A 710 37.80 -21.16 -8.02
N GLN A 711 37.75 -22.00 -6.99
CA GLN A 711 36.86 -21.78 -5.83
C GLN A 711 37.64 -21.67 -4.51
N GLN A 712 37.20 -20.74 -3.66
CA GLN A 712 37.66 -20.60 -2.27
C GLN A 712 36.44 -20.62 -1.33
N GLN A 713 36.46 -21.48 -0.33
CA GLN A 713 35.48 -21.46 0.77
C GLN A 713 36.12 -20.98 2.06
N VAL A 714 35.61 -19.88 2.60
CA VAL A 714 35.99 -19.36 3.91
C VAL A 714 34.91 -19.76 4.90
N LEU A 715 35.20 -20.77 5.71
CA LEU A 715 34.25 -21.40 6.64
C LEU A 715 34.30 -20.73 8.02
N ALA A 716 33.45 -21.19 8.95
CA ALA A 716 33.31 -20.64 10.29
C ALA A 716 34.67 -20.48 11.02
N GLY A 717 35.00 -19.24 11.38
CA GLY A 717 36.24 -18.84 12.05
C GLY A 717 37.49 -18.83 11.15
N GLY A 718 37.36 -19.08 9.85
CA GLY A 718 38.43 -18.90 8.87
C GLY A 718 38.56 -17.43 8.44
N THR A 719 39.76 -17.03 8.01
CA THR A 719 40.05 -15.67 7.55
C THR A 719 40.81 -15.67 6.23
N ALA A 720 40.32 -14.95 5.23
CA ALA A 720 41.04 -14.70 3.98
C ALA A 720 41.33 -13.20 3.80
N ILE A 721 42.59 -12.87 3.51
CA ILE A 721 43.08 -11.49 3.40
C ILE A 721 43.64 -11.28 2.00
N ASP A 722 43.30 -10.16 1.37
CA ASP A 722 43.81 -9.74 0.05
C ASP A 722 43.59 -10.80 -1.06
N THR A 723 42.43 -11.47 -1.05
CA THR A 723 42.08 -12.40 -2.14
C THR A 723 41.77 -11.62 -3.42
N LEU A 724 42.48 -11.91 -4.50
CA LEU A 724 42.20 -11.41 -5.85
C LEU A 724 41.32 -12.41 -6.61
N VAL A 725 40.03 -12.12 -6.75
CA VAL A 725 39.05 -12.93 -7.49
C VAL A 725 39.08 -12.52 -8.97
N GLU A 726 39.57 -13.41 -9.82
CA GLU A 726 39.67 -13.23 -11.26
C GLU A 726 38.43 -13.77 -12.00
N ASN A 727 38.41 -13.67 -13.32
CA ASN A 727 37.32 -14.17 -14.17
C ASN A 727 37.09 -15.67 -13.96
N GLY A 728 35.85 -16.04 -13.59
CA GLY A 728 35.47 -17.41 -13.25
C GLY A 728 35.78 -17.82 -11.81
N GLY A 729 36.48 -16.97 -11.06
CA GLY A 729 36.76 -17.15 -9.64
C GLY A 729 35.51 -16.98 -8.77
N TYR A 730 35.37 -17.84 -7.77
CA TYR A 730 34.26 -17.81 -6.83
C TYR A 730 34.76 -17.91 -5.38
N GLN A 731 34.57 -16.84 -4.61
CA GLN A 731 34.83 -16.82 -3.17
C GLN A 731 33.51 -16.91 -2.41
N TYR A 732 33.29 -18.02 -1.71
CA TYR A 732 32.17 -18.18 -0.79
C TYR A 732 32.63 -17.95 0.65
N VAL A 733 31.97 -17.04 1.35
CA VAL A 733 32.19 -16.75 2.78
C VAL A 733 30.98 -17.27 3.54
N GLY A 734 31.14 -18.41 4.20
CA GLY A 734 30.09 -19.06 4.97
C GLY A 734 29.89 -18.43 6.35
N ASP A 735 28.84 -18.86 7.06
CA ASP A 735 28.50 -18.39 8.42
C ASP A 735 29.73 -18.40 9.36
N GLY A 736 30.02 -17.25 9.98
CA GLY A 736 31.18 -17.03 10.84
C GLY A 736 32.53 -16.91 10.13
N GLY A 737 32.57 -16.95 8.79
CA GLY A 737 33.76 -16.66 7.98
C GLY A 737 34.02 -15.16 7.85
N HIS A 738 35.30 -14.79 7.67
CA HIS A 738 35.72 -13.40 7.54
C HIS A 738 36.66 -13.20 6.34
N THR A 739 36.43 -12.15 5.57
CA THR A 739 37.35 -11.70 4.51
C THR A 739 37.71 -10.25 4.68
N ALA A 740 38.94 -9.87 4.31
CA ALA A 740 39.41 -8.49 4.34
C ALA A 740 40.22 -8.16 3.08
N GLY A 741 39.94 -7.03 2.43
CA GLY A 741 40.70 -6.57 1.27
C GLY A 741 40.51 -7.39 -0.01
N THR A 742 39.41 -8.15 -0.12
CA THR A 742 39.11 -8.91 -1.35
C THR A 742 38.99 -7.96 -2.55
N VAL A 743 39.68 -8.25 -3.65
CA VAL A 743 39.53 -7.54 -4.93
C VAL A 743 38.81 -8.43 -5.92
N ILE A 744 37.67 -7.99 -6.46
CA ILE A 744 36.84 -8.76 -7.39
C ILE A 744 36.90 -8.14 -8.79
N ASN A 745 37.70 -8.73 -9.68
CA ASN A 745 37.80 -8.29 -11.07
C ASN A 745 36.58 -8.73 -11.92
N THR A 746 36.47 -8.19 -13.13
CA THR A 746 35.43 -8.58 -14.10
C THR A 746 35.31 -10.09 -14.26
N GLY A 747 34.10 -10.59 -14.07
CA GLY A 747 33.78 -12.03 -14.15
C GLY A 747 34.06 -12.84 -12.88
N GLY A 748 34.63 -12.22 -11.85
CA GLY A 748 34.77 -12.80 -10.52
C GLY A 748 33.53 -12.58 -9.65
N LEU A 749 33.34 -13.46 -8.68
CA LEU A 749 32.19 -13.46 -7.78
C LEU A 749 32.58 -13.67 -6.31
N GLN A 750 32.06 -12.84 -5.42
CA GLN A 750 32.06 -13.09 -3.97
C GLN A 750 30.63 -13.27 -3.46
N TYR A 751 30.40 -14.27 -2.62
CA TYR A 751 29.14 -14.49 -1.92
C TYR A 751 29.37 -14.49 -0.41
N VAL A 752 28.73 -13.57 0.31
CA VAL A 752 28.84 -13.39 1.76
C VAL A 752 27.53 -13.85 2.40
N ASP A 753 27.55 -15.04 3.00
CA ASP A 753 26.35 -15.66 3.57
C ASP A 753 25.91 -15.00 4.89
N THR A 754 24.72 -15.35 5.37
CA THR A 754 24.19 -14.90 6.66
C THR A 754 25.18 -15.25 7.78
N GLY A 755 25.52 -14.28 8.63
CA GLY A 755 26.50 -14.44 9.71
C GLY A 755 27.97 -14.32 9.30
N ALA A 756 28.26 -14.17 8.00
CA ALA A 756 29.59 -13.89 7.48
C ALA A 756 29.90 -12.37 7.46
N SER A 757 31.19 -12.04 7.34
CA SER A 757 31.66 -10.65 7.19
C SER A 757 32.70 -10.48 6.09
N ALA A 758 32.61 -9.37 5.36
CA ALA A 758 33.59 -8.97 4.36
C ALA A 758 33.96 -7.48 4.54
N ASP A 759 35.22 -7.21 4.85
CA ASP A 759 35.71 -5.86 5.06
C ASP A 759 36.55 -5.41 3.86
N ASP A 760 36.42 -4.14 3.49
CA ASP A 760 37.25 -3.48 2.47
C ASP A 760 37.27 -4.17 1.09
N THR A 761 36.17 -4.82 0.69
CA THR A 761 36.05 -5.43 -0.64
C THR A 761 36.09 -4.37 -1.75
N VAL A 762 36.98 -4.55 -2.74
CA VAL A 762 37.08 -3.70 -3.93
C VAL A 762 36.54 -4.46 -5.15
N ILE A 763 35.39 -4.04 -5.67
CA ILE A 763 34.80 -4.59 -6.89
C ILE A 763 35.30 -3.78 -8.08
N ASN A 764 36.00 -4.42 -9.01
CA ASN A 764 36.53 -3.84 -10.25
C ASN A 764 35.91 -4.57 -11.46
N GLY A 765 34.61 -4.36 -11.68
CA GLY A 765 33.81 -4.99 -12.73
C GLY A 765 33.21 -6.35 -12.37
N GLY A 766 33.48 -6.88 -11.18
CA GLY A 766 32.93 -8.14 -10.67
C GLY A 766 31.56 -8.01 -9.97
N PHE A 767 31.18 -9.06 -9.25
CA PHE A 767 29.93 -9.12 -8.48
C PHE A 767 30.16 -9.52 -7.03
N GLN A 768 29.44 -8.88 -6.12
CA GLN A 768 29.33 -9.28 -4.72
C GLN A 768 27.85 -9.45 -4.34
N PHE A 769 27.50 -10.58 -3.72
CA PHE A 769 26.21 -10.77 -3.05
C PHE A 769 26.42 -10.81 -1.54
N VAL A 770 25.66 -10.00 -0.79
CA VAL A 770 25.80 -9.85 0.66
C VAL A 770 24.47 -10.17 1.35
N ASN A 771 24.39 -11.33 1.99
CA ASN A 771 23.34 -11.68 2.95
C ASN A 771 23.82 -11.51 4.40
N GLY A 772 25.13 -11.58 4.62
CA GLY A 772 25.78 -11.26 5.90
C GLY A 772 26.04 -9.75 6.07
N SER A 773 27.28 -9.40 6.39
CA SER A 773 27.71 -8.02 6.60
C SER A 773 28.90 -7.63 5.73
N THR A 774 28.92 -6.38 5.26
CA THR A 774 30.08 -5.76 4.62
C THR A 774 30.37 -4.39 5.21
N ASN A 775 31.65 -4.05 5.37
CA ASN A 775 32.09 -2.75 5.86
C ASN A 775 33.26 -2.19 5.04
N GLY A 776 33.11 -0.95 4.59
CA GLY A 776 34.10 -0.28 3.75
C GLY A 776 34.08 -0.77 2.30
N GLY A 777 35.21 -0.61 1.63
CA GLY A 777 35.38 -1.07 0.25
C GLY A 777 34.78 -0.14 -0.82
N SER A 778 34.90 -0.55 -2.08
CA SER A 778 34.43 0.23 -3.22
C SER A 778 33.89 -0.58 -4.39
N VAL A 779 32.99 0.01 -5.18
CA VAL A 779 32.40 -0.61 -6.38
C VAL A 779 32.71 0.22 -7.62
N GLU A 780 33.52 -0.31 -8.53
CA GLU A 780 33.97 0.29 -9.78
C GLU A 780 33.52 -0.60 -10.96
N GLY A 781 32.64 -0.10 -11.84
CA GLY A 781 32.21 -0.82 -13.05
C GLY A 781 31.45 -2.15 -12.86
N GLY A 782 31.19 -2.57 -11.61
CA GLY A 782 30.53 -3.83 -11.25
C GLY A 782 29.34 -3.63 -10.32
N HIS A 783 28.91 -4.69 -9.63
CA HIS A 783 27.69 -4.67 -8.81
C HIS A 783 27.89 -5.24 -7.40
N ALA A 784 27.41 -4.51 -6.39
CA ALA A 784 27.21 -5.02 -5.04
C ALA A 784 25.71 -5.17 -4.77
N GLN A 785 25.23 -6.39 -4.51
CA GLN A 785 23.85 -6.65 -4.12
C GLN A 785 23.76 -6.93 -2.62
N THR A 786 22.96 -6.14 -1.91
CA THR A 786 22.84 -6.14 -0.45
C THR A 786 21.45 -6.61 -0.03
N GLY A 787 21.36 -7.87 0.41
CA GLY A 787 20.20 -8.41 1.14
C GLY A 787 20.40 -8.40 2.67
N GLY A 788 21.66 -8.32 3.13
CA GLY A 788 22.06 -8.17 4.54
C GLY A 788 22.36 -6.72 4.91
N VAL A 789 23.54 -6.48 5.52
CA VAL A 789 23.96 -5.15 6.00
C VAL A 789 25.22 -4.68 5.29
N ALA A 790 25.19 -3.47 4.72
CA ALA A 790 26.34 -2.78 4.15
C ALA A 790 26.65 -1.48 4.91
N THR A 791 27.92 -1.22 5.18
CA THR A 791 28.35 0.01 5.88
C THR A 791 29.54 0.66 5.17
N ASN A 792 29.55 1.98 5.03
CA ASN A 792 30.67 2.77 4.49
C ASN A 792 31.15 2.37 3.08
N VAL A 793 30.25 1.84 2.22
CA VAL A 793 30.59 1.42 0.85
C VAL A 793 30.71 2.64 -0.06
N THR A 794 31.80 2.72 -0.84
CA THR A 794 31.97 3.77 -1.87
C THR A 794 31.66 3.24 -3.27
N VAL A 795 30.56 3.67 -3.86
CA VAL A 795 30.19 3.35 -5.25
C VAL A 795 30.78 4.41 -6.17
N LYS A 796 31.63 3.98 -7.10
CA LYS A 796 32.34 4.85 -8.05
C LYS A 796 31.76 4.73 -9.45
N ASN A 797 32.28 5.52 -10.38
CA ASN A 797 31.81 5.60 -11.76
C ASN A 797 31.62 4.22 -12.41
N GLY A 798 30.42 3.98 -12.97
CA GLY A 798 30.02 2.72 -13.59
C GLY A 798 29.68 1.59 -12.62
N GLY A 799 29.91 1.78 -11.32
CA GLY A 799 29.52 0.83 -10.27
C GLY A 799 28.06 1.03 -9.86
N ALA A 800 27.44 -0.05 -9.37
CA ALA A 800 26.10 0.00 -8.79
C ALA A 800 26.02 -0.75 -7.45
N GLN A 801 25.37 -0.11 -6.47
CA GLN A 801 24.93 -0.76 -5.23
C GLN A 801 23.42 -0.98 -5.29
N HIS A 802 22.98 -2.22 -5.12
CA HIS A 802 21.58 -2.60 -5.07
C HIS A 802 21.23 -3.02 -3.65
N VAL A 803 20.20 -2.42 -3.04
CA VAL A 803 19.76 -2.71 -1.67
C VAL A 803 18.33 -3.25 -1.72
N TYR A 804 18.17 -4.57 -1.58
CA TYR A 804 16.93 -5.28 -1.90
C TYR A 804 16.41 -6.15 -0.73
N ASN A 805 15.12 -6.47 -0.74
CA ASN A 805 14.49 -7.54 0.06
C ASN A 805 14.79 -7.47 1.57
N GLY A 806 14.63 -6.30 2.20
CA GLY A 806 14.90 -6.09 3.63
C GLY A 806 16.36 -5.77 3.97
N GLY A 807 17.24 -5.70 2.97
CA GLY A 807 18.63 -5.25 3.14
C GLY A 807 18.75 -3.81 3.61
N SER A 808 19.88 -3.48 4.25
CA SER A 808 20.17 -2.15 4.76
C SER A 808 21.58 -1.67 4.39
N ALA A 809 21.71 -0.42 3.96
CA ALA A 809 23.00 0.22 3.76
C ALA A 809 23.13 1.54 4.56
N SER A 810 24.28 1.78 5.20
CA SER A 810 24.52 3.04 5.91
C SER A 810 25.87 3.67 5.60
N GLY A 811 25.89 5.00 5.50
CA GLY A 811 27.11 5.77 5.21
C GLY A 811 27.68 5.54 3.81
N SER A 812 26.86 5.05 2.85
CA SER A 812 27.31 4.87 1.47
C SER A 812 27.72 6.21 0.84
N THR A 813 28.80 6.20 0.07
CA THR A 813 29.17 7.33 -0.80
C THR A 813 28.94 6.90 -2.25
N VAL A 814 28.10 7.63 -2.98
CA VAL A 814 27.77 7.34 -4.38
C VAL A 814 28.32 8.48 -5.23
N GLU A 815 29.46 8.24 -5.88
CA GLU A 815 30.18 9.24 -6.66
C GLU A 815 29.53 9.51 -8.03
N ALA A 816 30.02 10.54 -8.74
CA ALA A 816 29.50 10.88 -10.06
C ALA A 816 29.65 9.71 -11.05
N GLY A 817 28.56 9.40 -11.77
CA GLY A 817 28.48 8.26 -12.69
C GLY A 817 28.23 6.91 -12.01
N ALA A 818 28.07 6.88 -10.69
CA ALA A 818 27.67 5.70 -9.92
C ALA A 818 26.15 5.66 -9.69
N PHE A 819 25.63 4.48 -9.34
CA PHE A 819 24.21 4.25 -9.11
C PHE A 819 23.94 3.52 -7.78
N GLN A 820 22.92 3.95 -7.04
CA GLN A 820 22.37 3.22 -5.91
C GLN A 820 20.87 2.96 -6.15
N ASP A 821 20.48 1.69 -6.19
CA ASP A 821 19.09 1.25 -6.33
C ASP A 821 18.57 0.69 -5.02
N VAL A 822 17.38 1.12 -4.58
CA VAL A 822 16.76 0.70 -3.33
C VAL A 822 15.32 0.25 -3.60
N PHE A 823 15.05 -1.04 -3.33
CA PHE A 823 13.75 -1.67 -3.60
C PHE A 823 13.41 -2.63 -2.45
N HIS A 824 12.31 -2.39 -1.72
CA HIS A 824 11.96 -3.12 -0.48
C HIS A 824 13.10 -3.11 0.57
N GLY A 825 14.04 -2.15 0.48
CA GLY A 825 15.23 -2.03 1.32
C GLY A 825 15.30 -0.67 2.04
N SER A 826 16.36 -0.47 2.82
CA SER A 826 16.60 0.78 3.55
C SER A 826 18.01 1.31 3.34
N VAL A 827 18.15 2.63 3.17
CA VAL A 827 19.46 3.30 3.18
C VAL A 827 19.46 4.48 4.15
N THR A 828 20.59 4.75 4.79
CA THR A 828 20.73 5.88 5.72
C THR A 828 22.07 6.60 5.57
N GLY A 829 22.04 7.93 5.51
CA GLY A 829 23.26 8.75 5.48
C GLY A 829 24.05 8.64 4.17
N THR A 830 23.38 8.46 3.04
CA THR A 830 24.03 8.39 1.73
C THR A 830 24.58 9.76 1.32
N ASN A 831 25.87 9.83 0.96
CA ASN A 831 26.47 11.01 0.33
C ASN A 831 26.45 10.85 -1.20
N LEU A 832 25.64 11.64 -1.91
CA LEU A 832 25.19 11.37 -3.27
C LEU A 832 25.66 12.43 -4.27
N SER A 833 26.70 12.14 -5.04
CA SER A 833 27.12 12.89 -6.24
C SER A 833 26.74 12.16 -7.55
N GLY A 834 26.29 10.91 -7.47
CA GLY A 834 25.75 10.10 -8.57
C GLY A 834 24.22 10.04 -8.57
N SER A 835 23.66 8.88 -8.91
CA SER A 835 22.21 8.68 -8.98
C SER A 835 21.71 7.72 -7.91
N GLN A 836 20.60 8.06 -7.26
CA GLN A 836 19.88 7.18 -6.33
C GLN A 836 18.44 6.98 -6.82
N GLN A 837 17.93 5.75 -6.71
CA GLN A 837 16.54 5.41 -6.97
C GLN A 837 15.92 4.73 -5.75
N VAL A 838 14.74 5.17 -5.33
CA VAL A 838 13.99 4.65 -4.17
C VAL A 838 12.57 4.29 -4.60
N LEU A 839 12.21 3.01 -4.56
CA LEU A 839 10.95 2.47 -5.10
C LEU A 839 10.27 1.47 -4.16
N ASP A 840 8.96 1.29 -4.31
CA ASP A 840 8.17 0.15 -3.82
C ASP A 840 8.50 -0.26 -2.36
N GLY A 841 8.02 0.50 -1.38
CA GLY A 841 8.26 0.23 0.04
C GLY A 841 9.70 0.49 0.52
N ALA A 842 10.61 0.91 -0.36
CA ALA A 842 11.96 1.32 0.03
C ALA A 842 11.98 2.66 0.78
N THR A 843 12.99 2.80 1.66
CA THR A 843 13.22 4.03 2.43
C THR A 843 14.66 4.53 2.29
N ALA A 844 14.82 5.85 2.15
CA ALA A 844 16.13 6.50 2.26
C ALA A 844 16.08 7.64 3.28
N ASP A 845 16.87 7.55 4.34
CA ASP A 845 16.95 8.56 5.40
C ASP A 845 18.28 9.33 5.34
N GLN A 846 18.25 10.63 5.56
CA GLN A 846 19.44 11.48 5.66
C GLN A 846 20.35 11.42 4.41
N THR A 847 19.78 11.26 3.21
CA THR A 847 20.54 11.39 1.97
C THR A 847 21.00 12.84 1.80
N VAL A 848 22.29 13.05 1.53
CA VAL A 848 22.87 14.36 1.17
C VAL A 848 23.20 14.36 -0.31
N ILE A 849 22.39 15.06 -1.11
CA ILE A 849 22.56 15.21 -2.55
C ILE A 849 23.51 16.38 -2.84
N GLN A 850 24.66 16.06 -3.41
CA GLN A 850 25.71 17.00 -3.78
C GLN A 850 25.51 17.54 -5.20
N SER A 851 26.35 18.49 -5.60
CA SER A 851 26.38 19.02 -6.96
C SER A 851 26.52 17.91 -8.01
N GLY A 852 25.58 17.85 -8.96
CA GLY A 852 25.51 16.82 -10.00
C GLY A 852 24.84 15.51 -9.58
N GLY A 853 24.58 15.34 -8.28
CA GLY A 853 23.84 14.21 -7.74
C GLY A 853 22.35 14.34 -7.98
N ASN A 854 21.66 13.21 -8.11
CA ASN A 854 20.21 13.16 -8.27
C ASN A 854 19.59 11.97 -7.52
N ALA A 855 18.49 12.21 -6.81
CA ALA A 855 17.67 11.16 -6.20
C ALA A 855 16.29 11.14 -6.87
N TYR A 856 15.86 9.97 -7.33
CA TYR A 856 14.52 9.72 -7.85
C TYR A 856 13.72 8.85 -6.86
N VAL A 857 12.55 9.34 -6.46
CA VAL A 857 11.63 8.69 -5.53
C VAL A 857 10.35 8.34 -6.29
N GLY A 858 10.16 7.06 -6.61
CA GLY A 858 9.02 6.59 -7.38
C GLY A 858 7.87 6.09 -6.50
N THR A 859 6.85 5.50 -7.13
CA THR A 859 5.67 4.94 -6.44
C THR A 859 6.06 4.01 -5.30
N GLY A 860 5.51 4.28 -4.10
CA GLY A 860 5.75 3.49 -2.89
C GLY A 860 7.10 3.74 -2.22
N GLY A 861 8.00 4.52 -2.83
CA GLY A 861 9.25 4.94 -2.22
C GLY A 861 9.08 6.13 -1.26
N ALA A 862 9.89 6.17 -0.21
CA ALA A 862 9.88 7.27 0.76
C ALA A 862 11.28 7.75 1.09
N VAL A 863 11.46 9.07 1.14
CA VAL A 863 12.71 9.69 1.62
C VAL A 863 12.45 10.61 2.81
N THR A 864 13.37 10.61 3.78
CA THR A 864 13.28 11.44 4.98
C THR A 864 14.57 12.20 5.23
N ALA A 865 14.46 13.42 5.75
CA ALA A 865 15.60 14.26 6.12
C ALA A 865 16.66 14.46 5.01
N THR A 866 16.22 14.44 3.74
CA THR A 866 17.11 14.61 2.57
C THR A 866 17.64 16.04 2.50
N THR A 867 18.94 16.23 2.39
CA THR A 867 19.56 17.55 2.13
C THR A 867 19.93 17.66 0.66
N VAL A 868 19.49 18.70 -0.04
CA VAL A 868 19.76 18.94 -1.46
C VAL A 868 20.61 20.19 -1.61
N ASN A 869 21.93 20.02 -1.74
CA ASN A 869 22.88 21.12 -1.86
C ASN A 869 22.83 21.73 -3.27
N ALA A 870 23.49 22.89 -3.43
CA ALA A 870 23.63 23.57 -4.72
C ALA A 870 24.07 22.64 -5.86
N GLY A 871 23.27 22.61 -6.92
CA GLY A 871 23.48 21.76 -8.10
C GLY A 871 23.02 20.29 -7.94
N GLY A 872 22.45 19.92 -6.80
CA GLY A 872 21.80 18.63 -6.58
C GLY A 872 20.32 18.64 -6.98
N LEU A 873 19.78 17.45 -7.28
CA LEU A 873 18.40 17.25 -7.72
C LEU A 873 17.67 16.22 -6.84
N LEU A 874 16.50 16.57 -6.32
CA LEU A 874 15.53 15.62 -5.77
C LEU A 874 14.30 15.57 -6.67
N TYR A 875 13.94 14.39 -7.18
CA TYR A 875 12.72 14.19 -7.96
C TYR A 875 11.79 13.20 -7.26
N VAL A 876 10.61 13.66 -6.86
CA VAL A 876 9.58 12.85 -6.20
C VAL A 876 8.41 12.67 -7.16
N ASP A 877 8.28 11.48 -7.72
CA ASP A 877 7.24 11.13 -8.68
C ASP A 877 5.87 10.90 -8.03
N ALA A 878 4.82 10.81 -8.83
CA ALA A 878 3.48 10.47 -8.35
C ALA A 878 3.49 9.13 -7.59
N GLY A 879 2.97 9.14 -6.36
CA GLY A 879 2.99 7.98 -5.45
C GLY A 879 4.27 7.83 -4.63
N GLY A 880 5.28 8.67 -4.83
CA GLY A 880 6.44 8.82 -3.95
C GLY A 880 6.20 9.84 -2.83
N SER A 881 7.02 9.78 -1.78
CA SER A 881 6.95 10.72 -0.65
C SER A 881 8.31 11.23 -0.18
N ALA A 882 8.36 12.51 0.20
CA ALA A 882 9.49 13.15 0.84
C ALA A 882 9.06 13.86 2.14
N ALA A 883 9.77 13.67 3.23
CA ALA A 883 9.46 14.33 4.50
C ALA A 883 10.71 14.95 5.17
N GLY A 884 10.60 16.20 5.60
CA GLY A 884 11.69 16.90 6.28
C GLY A 884 12.90 17.21 5.39
N SER A 885 12.71 17.29 4.07
CA SER A 885 13.79 17.63 3.15
C SER A 885 14.29 19.06 3.39
N THR A 886 15.59 19.30 3.26
CA THR A 886 16.22 20.63 3.26
C THR A 886 16.80 20.91 1.89
N ILE A 887 16.31 21.94 1.19
CA ILE A 887 16.81 22.40 -0.10
C ILE A 887 17.73 23.61 0.15
N ASP A 888 19.03 23.43 -0.07
CA ASP A 888 20.09 24.40 0.25
C ASP A 888 20.84 24.82 -1.02
N GLY A 889 20.09 25.45 -1.93
CA GLY A 889 20.58 25.91 -3.24
C GLY A 889 20.39 24.92 -4.39
N GLY A 890 19.88 23.71 -4.11
CA GLY A 890 19.55 22.70 -5.11
C GLY A 890 18.18 22.87 -5.76
N PHE A 891 17.72 21.83 -6.45
CA PHE A 891 16.40 21.77 -7.08
C PHE A 891 15.61 20.56 -6.60
N ALA A 892 14.34 20.75 -6.28
CA ALA A 892 13.42 19.66 -5.98
C ALA A 892 12.16 19.73 -6.86
N TRP A 893 11.76 18.62 -7.45
CA TRP A 893 10.50 18.48 -8.20
C TRP A 893 9.59 17.47 -7.50
N VAL A 894 8.36 17.88 -7.20
CA VAL A 894 7.40 17.09 -6.41
C VAL A 894 6.10 16.90 -7.19
N ALA A 895 5.95 15.75 -7.84
CA ALA A 895 4.70 15.24 -8.40
C ALA A 895 3.95 14.31 -7.42
N GLY A 896 4.66 13.75 -6.45
CA GLY A 896 4.10 12.97 -5.33
C GLY A 896 3.71 13.85 -4.15
N THR A 897 4.20 13.49 -2.97
CA THR A 897 3.96 14.23 -1.72
C THR A 897 5.26 14.73 -1.10
N ALA A 898 5.26 15.96 -0.61
CA ALA A 898 6.32 16.51 0.23
C ALA A 898 5.73 17.08 1.53
N SER A 899 6.44 16.95 2.65
CA SER A 899 6.01 17.53 3.93
C SER A 899 7.17 18.09 4.72
N ASN A 900 6.93 19.20 5.41
CA ASN A 900 7.91 19.86 6.27
C ASN A 900 9.24 20.17 5.55
N THR A 901 9.17 20.51 4.26
CA THR A 901 10.36 20.88 3.49
C THR A 901 10.89 22.22 3.95
N THR A 902 12.19 22.33 4.22
CA THR A 902 12.88 23.60 4.47
C THR A 902 13.59 24.05 3.20
N LEU A 903 13.27 25.24 2.69
CA LEU A 903 13.90 25.83 1.52
C LEU A 903 14.77 27.02 1.96
N ASN A 904 16.08 26.82 2.04
CA ASN A 904 17.05 27.89 2.38
C ASN A 904 17.49 28.67 1.13
N GLY A 905 17.38 28.05 -0.04
CA GLY A 905 17.75 28.60 -1.35
C GLY A 905 17.55 27.57 -2.45
N GLY A 906 17.66 27.98 -3.72
CA GLY A 906 17.35 27.11 -4.85
C GLY A 906 15.86 27.15 -5.19
N GLU A 907 15.33 26.03 -5.67
CA GLU A 907 13.97 25.96 -6.23
C GLU A 907 13.25 24.66 -5.84
N LEU A 908 11.98 24.78 -5.47
CA LEU A 908 11.06 23.69 -5.16
C LEU A 908 9.83 23.79 -6.06
N ASP A 909 9.71 22.87 -7.01
CA ASP A 909 8.59 22.79 -7.95
C ASP A 909 7.56 21.77 -7.47
N VAL A 910 6.30 22.18 -7.34
CA VAL A 910 5.21 21.35 -6.84
C VAL A 910 4.12 21.19 -7.89
N THR A 911 3.98 19.97 -8.42
CA THR A 911 2.87 19.54 -9.30
C THR A 911 1.91 18.57 -8.60
N GLY A 912 2.35 17.93 -7.51
CA GLY A 912 1.56 17.07 -6.64
C GLY A 912 1.08 17.83 -5.41
N SER A 913 1.48 17.38 -4.21
CA SER A 913 1.16 18.08 -2.98
C SER A 913 2.39 18.33 -2.11
N ALA A 914 2.49 19.54 -1.57
CA ALA A 914 3.42 19.87 -0.50
C ALA A 914 2.64 20.40 0.72
N THR A 915 3.17 20.22 1.92
CA THR A 915 2.54 20.65 3.18
C THR A 915 3.58 21.17 4.16
N GLY A 916 3.35 22.36 4.70
CA GLY A 916 4.20 22.95 5.72
C GLY A 916 5.62 23.27 5.23
N THR A 917 5.76 23.80 4.01
CA THR A 917 7.09 24.25 3.53
C THR A 917 7.52 25.46 4.36
N HIS A 918 8.74 25.43 4.89
CA HIS A 918 9.42 26.55 5.54
C HIS A 918 10.33 27.26 4.53
N LEU A 919 9.96 28.46 4.09
CA LEU A 919 10.64 29.27 3.08
C LEU A 919 11.58 30.26 3.78
N ALA A 920 12.83 29.83 3.95
CA ALA A 920 13.92 30.65 4.46
C ALA A 920 14.77 31.29 3.35
N GLY A 921 14.44 31.05 2.07
CA GLY A 921 15.05 31.64 0.89
C GLY A 921 14.57 30.92 -0.38
N GLY A 922 15.11 31.29 -1.56
CA GLY A 922 14.80 30.61 -2.82
C GLY A 922 13.38 30.87 -3.36
N VAL A 923 12.93 29.96 -4.25
CA VAL A 923 11.61 30.00 -4.88
C VAL A 923 10.89 28.67 -4.68
N GLU A 924 9.68 28.69 -4.13
CA GLU A 924 8.74 27.58 -4.25
C GLU A 924 7.80 27.90 -5.42
N HIS A 925 7.72 27.05 -6.44
CA HIS A 925 6.81 27.21 -7.57
C HIS A 925 5.74 26.11 -7.54
N VAL A 926 4.50 26.49 -7.25
CA VAL A 926 3.35 25.59 -7.34
C VAL A 926 2.77 25.69 -8.75
N LEU A 927 3.04 24.66 -9.55
CA LEU A 927 2.61 24.56 -10.92
C LEU A 927 1.11 24.21 -11.03
N ALA A 928 0.54 24.38 -12.22
CA ALA A 928 -0.85 24.04 -12.47
C ALA A 928 -1.18 22.57 -12.11
N GLY A 929 -2.12 22.38 -11.17
CA GLY A 929 -2.51 21.07 -10.64
C GLY A 929 -1.87 20.71 -9.29
N GLY A 930 -0.80 21.43 -8.90
CA GLY A 930 -0.17 21.30 -7.59
C GLY A 930 -0.94 21.99 -6.48
N VAL A 931 -0.73 21.51 -5.25
CA VAL A 931 -1.29 22.10 -4.03
C VAL A 931 -0.24 22.22 -2.94
N GLN A 932 -0.03 23.44 -2.46
CA GLN A 932 0.74 23.74 -1.26
C GLN A 932 -0.21 23.98 -0.08
N ASN A 933 -0.09 23.20 1.00
CA ASN A 933 -0.94 23.31 2.19
C ASN A 933 -0.15 23.84 3.39
N GLY A 934 -0.27 25.14 3.62
CA GLY A 934 0.43 25.84 4.70
C GLY A 934 1.88 26.11 4.33
N VAL A 935 2.28 27.36 4.50
CA VAL A 935 3.62 27.85 4.18
C VAL A 935 4.10 28.75 5.31
N ASP A 936 5.35 28.61 5.71
CA ASP A 936 5.96 29.39 6.79
C ASP A 936 7.16 30.16 6.24
N PHE A 937 7.12 31.48 6.25
CA PHE A 937 8.23 32.32 5.76
C PHE A 937 9.23 32.63 6.88
N ALA A 938 10.50 32.88 6.54
CA ALA A 938 11.54 33.23 7.51
C ALA A 938 12.19 34.61 7.29
N GLY A 939 11.58 35.50 6.49
CA GLY A 939 11.99 36.91 6.34
C GLY A 939 13.26 37.14 5.51
N ALA A 940 13.55 36.27 4.55
CA ALA A 940 14.77 36.32 3.73
C ALA A 940 14.52 36.74 2.25
N ALA A 941 13.41 37.41 1.98
CA ALA A 941 12.95 37.72 0.62
C ALA A 941 12.69 36.46 -0.22
N ALA A 942 12.00 35.48 0.38
CA ALA A 942 11.58 34.28 -0.32
C ALA A 942 10.36 34.57 -1.21
N THR A 943 10.25 33.81 -2.31
CA THR A 943 9.13 33.93 -3.25
C THR A 943 8.37 32.61 -3.31
N LEU A 944 7.06 32.69 -3.11
CA LEU A 944 6.13 31.62 -3.46
C LEU A 944 5.42 31.99 -4.76
N THR A 945 5.64 31.22 -5.82
CA THR A 945 5.03 31.42 -7.13
C THR A 945 3.89 30.43 -7.33
N LEU A 946 2.73 30.89 -7.79
CA LEU A 946 1.54 30.08 -8.01
C LEU A 946 1.03 30.26 -9.44
N ASP A 947 1.01 29.18 -10.23
CA ASP A 947 0.36 29.16 -11.56
C ASP A 947 -1.17 29.30 -11.46
N ASN A 948 -1.72 28.84 -10.34
CA ASN A 948 -3.13 28.93 -10.01
C ASN A 948 -3.25 29.42 -8.57
N ALA A 949 -3.93 30.55 -8.34
CA ALA A 949 -4.15 31.10 -7.01
C ALA A 949 -4.78 30.10 -6.02
N ALA A 950 -5.62 29.17 -6.49
CA ALA A 950 -6.19 28.12 -5.64
C ALA A 950 -5.19 27.02 -5.21
N GLY A 951 -3.97 27.03 -5.76
CA GLY A 951 -2.90 26.09 -5.44
C GLY A 951 -2.30 26.30 -4.05
N LEU A 952 -2.49 27.46 -3.43
CA LEU A 952 -2.14 27.68 -2.03
C LEU A 952 -3.35 27.50 -1.13
N THR A 953 -3.22 26.59 -0.17
CA THR A 953 -4.21 26.26 0.86
C THR A 953 -3.55 26.34 2.24
N GLY A 954 -4.33 26.24 3.31
CA GLY A 954 -3.80 26.32 4.67
C GLY A 954 -3.39 27.74 5.09
N THR A 955 -2.45 27.83 6.05
CA THR A 955 -2.04 29.09 6.67
C THR A 955 -0.67 29.54 6.16
N VAL A 956 -0.57 30.79 5.73
CA VAL A 956 0.67 31.54 5.51
C VAL A 956 1.12 32.10 6.84
N SER A 957 2.28 31.68 7.35
CA SER A 957 2.83 32.13 8.62
C SER A 957 4.10 32.96 8.42
N ASN A 958 4.38 33.87 9.36
CA ASN A 958 5.64 34.63 9.43
C ASN A 958 6.00 35.38 8.13
N PHE A 959 4.98 35.83 7.39
CA PHE A 959 5.15 36.64 6.18
C PHE A 959 5.66 38.04 6.55
N GLU A 960 6.88 38.39 6.13
CA GLU A 960 7.58 39.61 6.52
C GLU A 960 7.91 40.52 5.31
N ILE A 961 8.43 41.72 5.59
CA ILE A 961 8.83 42.67 4.53
C ILE A 961 9.97 42.07 3.72
N GLY A 962 9.76 41.95 2.41
CA GLY A 962 10.70 41.37 1.47
C GLY A 962 10.20 40.05 0.88
N ASP A 963 9.33 39.34 1.61
CA ASP A 963 8.69 38.13 1.11
C ASP A 963 7.62 38.46 0.07
N SER A 964 7.42 37.54 -0.88
CA SER A 964 6.42 37.72 -1.94
C SER A 964 5.67 36.43 -2.26
N ILE A 965 4.38 36.59 -2.57
CA ILE A 965 3.57 35.55 -3.22
C ILE A 965 3.22 36.07 -4.61
N ASP A 966 3.71 35.42 -5.65
CA ASP A 966 3.49 35.78 -7.05
C ASP A 966 2.40 34.89 -7.66
N LEU A 967 1.30 35.48 -8.11
CA LEU A 967 0.20 34.79 -8.76
C LEU A 967 0.33 34.90 -10.28
N LEU A 968 1.04 33.96 -10.90
CA LEU A 968 1.28 33.95 -12.33
C LEU A 968 -0.05 33.86 -13.09
N ASN A 969 -0.19 34.69 -14.13
CA ASN A 969 -1.38 34.72 -15.01
C ASN A 969 -2.72 35.00 -14.31
N THR A 970 -2.68 35.41 -13.03
CA THR A 970 -3.86 35.73 -12.24
C THR A 970 -3.97 37.23 -12.07
N SER A 971 -5.00 37.84 -12.66
CA SER A 971 -5.28 39.26 -12.46
C SER A 971 -6.24 39.46 -11.29
N VAL A 972 -5.85 40.31 -10.33
CA VAL A 972 -6.69 40.68 -9.18
C VAL A 972 -7.42 41.99 -9.47
N SER A 973 -8.74 41.94 -9.47
CA SER A 973 -9.62 43.09 -9.72
C SER A 973 -9.95 43.89 -8.45
N SER A 974 -9.96 43.23 -7.29
CA SER A 974 -10.12 43.83 -5.97
C SER A 974 -9.65 42.86 -4.88
N PHE A 975 -9.32 43.39 -3.71
CA PHE A 975 -8.96 42.59 -2.54
C PHE A 975 -9.47 43.20 -1.23
N THR A 976 -9.62 42.36 -0.21
CA THR A 976 -9.86 42.77 1.18
C THR A 976 -8.94 42.02 2.12
N PHE A 977 -8.35 42.71 3.09
CA PHE A 977 -7.57 42.08 4.16
C PHE A 977 -8.11 42.54 5.51
N ASP A 978 -8.52 41.60 6.37
CA ASP A 978 -9.09 41.90 7.69
C ASP A 978 -8.06 41.79 8.84
N GLY A 979 -6.80 41.56 8.51
CA GLY A 979 -5.71 41.31 9.47
C GLY A 979 -5.44 39.83 9.72
N SER A 980 -6.29 38.94 9.22
CA SER A 980 -6.12 37.48 9.29
C SER A 980 -6.36 36.79 7.96
N THR A 981 -7.35 37.23 7.18
CA THR A 981 -7.72 36.64 5.90
C THR A 981 -7.53 37.67 4.79
N LEU A 982 -6.77 37.32 3.75
CA LEU A 982 -6.69 38.06 2.49
C LEU A 982 -7.63 37.41 1.47
N THR A 983 -8.68 38.12 1.05
CA THR A 983 -9.61 37.68 0.02
C THR A 983 -9.35 38.45 -1.28
N LEU A 984 -9.17 37.73 -2.38
CA LEU A 984 -8.85 38.24 -3.71
C LEU A 984 -9.99 37.92 -4.68
N ALA A 985 -10.47 38.92 -5.43
CA ALA A 985 -11.35 38.72 -6.57
C ALA A 985 -10.50 38.65 -7.85
N THR A 986 -10.31 37.44 -8.38
CA THR A 986 -9.46 37.15 -9.54
C THR A 986 -10.27 36.99 -10.83
N ASN A 987 -9.58 36.87 -11.97
CA ASN A 987 -10.15 36.45 -13.24
C ASN A 987 -10.74 35.02 -13.25
N SER A 988 -10.42 34.19 -12.25
CA SER A 988 -10.84 32.80 -12.11
C SER A 988 -11.84 32.55 -10.97
N GLY A 989 -12.19 33.57 -10.17
CA GLY A 989 -13.13 33.47 -9.07
C GLY A 989 -12.68 34.26 -7.84
N SER A 990 -13.14 33.85 -6.65
CA SER A 990 -12.64 34.41 -5.39
C SER A 990 -11.71 33.41 -4.73
N VAL A 991 -10.56 33.87 -4.26
CA VAL A 991 -9.58 33.06 -3.51
C VAL A 991 -9.31 33.74 -2.17
N ALA A 992 -9.11 32.95 -1.11
CA ALA A 992 -8.80 33.48 0.21
C ALA A 992 -7.57 32.78 0.80
N TYR A 993 -6.65 33.56 1.35
CA TYR A 993 -5.46 33.06 2.05
C TYR A 993 -5.52 33.45 3.51
N GLN A 994 -5.22 32.49 4.39
CA GLN A 994 -5.11 32.73 5.83
C GLN A 994 -3.69 33.15 6.16
N PHE A 995 -3.55 34.22 6.94
CA PHE A 995 -2.28 34.76 7.41
C PHE A 995 -2.22 34.67 8.94
N ALA A 996 -1.12 34.14 9.45
CA ALA A 996 -0.78 34.12 10.87
C ALA A 996 0.47 34.97 11.13
N GLY A 997 0.41 35.86 12.13
CA GLY A 997 1.58 36.61 12.59
C GLY A 997 1.87 37.94 11.87
N VAL A 998 1.02 38.40 10.94
CA VAL A 998 1.19 39.72 10.31
C VAL A 998 1.07 40.83 11.36
N GLN A 999 2.13 41.63 11.54
CA GLN A 999 2.18 42.66 12.58
C GLN A 999 1.10 43.74 12.35
N SER A 1000 0.42 44.14 13.43
CA SER A 1000 -0.63 45.17 13.41
C SER A 1000 -0.10 46.49 12.86
N GLY A 1001 -0.72 46.99 11.77
CA GLY A 1001 -0.32 48.23 11.09
C GLY A 1001 0.49 48.03 9.80
N THR A 1002 0.79 46.78 9.42
CA THR A 1002 1.43 46.46 8.14
C THR A 1002 0.37 46.33 7.04
N GLU A 1003 0.52 47.05 5.92
CA GLU A 1003 -0.39 46.97 4.77
C GLU A 1003 0.12 45.96 3.74
N LEU A 1004 -0.78 45.09 3.27
CA LEU A 1004 -0.53 44.24 2.12
C LEU A 1004 -0.61 45.05 0.83
N ASN A 1005 0.35 44.81 -0.03
CA ASN A 1005 0.42 45.37 -1.36
C ASN A 1005 0.08 44.28 -2.36
N VAL A 1006 -0.98 44.50 -3.14
CA VAL A 1006 -1.49 43.57 -4.16
C VAL A 1006 -1.51 44.32 -5.48
N ILE A 1007 -0.46 44.14 -6.30
CA ILE A 1007 -0.25 44.92 -7.53
C ILE A 1007 -0.04 43.97 -8.71
N ASP A 1008 -0.56 44.36 -9.88
CA ASP A 1008 -0.12 43.86 -11.18
C ASP A 1008 1.42 43.91 -11.27
N ASP A 1009 2.02 42.75 -11.55
CA ASP A 1009 3.47 42.57 -11.60
C ASP A 1009 4.12 43.04 -12.92
N GLY A 1010 3.32 43.46 -13.91
CA GLY A 1010 3.77 43.85 -15.24
C GLY A 1010 4.19 42.69 -16.15
N HIS A 1011 4.03 41.45 -15.69
CA HIS A 1011 4.37 40.20 -16.38
C HIS A 1011 3.14 39.31 -16.61
N GLY A 1012 1.94 39.84 -16.36
CA GLY A 1012 0.66 39.18 -16.65
C GLY A 1012 0.00 38.55 -15.43
N GLY A 1013 0.52 38.76 -14.22
CA GLY A 1013 0.01 38.24 -12.95
C GLY A 1013 -0.20 39.32 -11.90
N THR A 1014 -0.28 38.90 -10.64
CA THR A 1014 -0.40 39.79 -9.47
C THR A 1014 0.55 39.34 -8.38
N ALA A 1015 1.39 40.26 -7.90
CA ALA A 1015 2.26 40.02 -6.76
C ALA A 1015 1.63 40.53 -5.46
N ILE A 1016 1.76 39.73 -4.40
CA ILE A 1016 1.38 40.05 -3.02
C ILE A 1016 2.65 40.22 -2.20
N SER A 1017 2.79 41.35 -1.53
CA SER A 1017 3.93 41.67 -0.65
C SER A 1017 3.50 42.55 0.50
N LEU A 1018 4.37 42.80 1.48
CA LEU A 1018 4.16 43.82 2.50
C LEU A 1018 4.80 45.14 2.08
N SER A 1019 4.10 46.26 2.30
CA SER A 1019 4.65 47.59 2.07
C SER A 1019 5.03 48.31 3.37
N LEU A 1020 6.11 49.09 3.31
CA LEU A 1020 6.46 50.10 4.30
C LEU A 1020 5.82 51.43 3.91
N LEU A 1021 4.54 51.68 4.17
CA LEU A 1021 3.99 53.02 3.92
C LEU A 1021 3.35 53.67 5.15
N VAL A 1022 4.01 54.76 5.59
CA VAL A 1022 3.33 55.90 6.20
C VAL A 1022 2.28 56.40 5.21
N GLN A 1023 1.01 56.42 5.64
CA GLN A 1023 -0.15 56.98 4.96
C GLN A 1023 0.16 58.15 4.01
N GLN A 1024 -0.31 58.03 2.77
CA GLN A 1024 -1.08 59.12 2.18
C GLN A 1024 -2.07 58.60 1.14
N SER A 1025 -3.35 58.77 1.49
CA SER A 1025 -4.55 58.61 0.68
C SER A 1025 -4.41 59.13 -0.75
N ALA A 1026 -4.75 58.29 -1.74
CA ALA A 1026 -5.16 58.76 -3.06
C ALA A 1026 -6.37 57.96 -3.57
N SER A 1027 -7.41 58.73 -3.85
CA SER A 1027 -8.71 58.38 -4.39
C SER A 1027 -8.61 57.65 -5.73
N ILE A 1028 -9.35 56.55 -5.88
CA ILE A 1028 -9.70 56.00 -7.19
C ILE A 1028 -10.68 56.97 -7.86
N VAL A 1029 -10.30 57.53 -9.02
CA VAL A 1029 -11.21 58.23 -9.93
C VAL A 1029 -11.38 57.33 -11.15
N PRO A 1030 -12.62 57.04 -11.61
CA PRO A 1030 -12.83 56.37 -12.88
C PRO A 1030 -12.82 57.41 -14.00
N ASP A 1031 -12.06 57.16 -15.08
CA ASP A 1031 -12.24 57.91 -16.32
C ASP A 1031 -12.52 56.98 -17.50
N ALA A 1032 -13.53 57.38 -18.27
CA ALA A 1032 -14.09 56.68 -19.40
C ALA A 1032 -13.71 57.43 -20.69
N GLY A 1033 -12.97 56.74 -21.58
CA GLY A 1033 -13.02 56.85 -23.04
C GLY A 1033 -12.73 58.21 -23.73
N THR A 1034 -11.79 58.22 -24.68
CA THR A 1034 -12.08 58.13 -26.15
C THR A 1034 -10.86 58.46 -27.04
N GLU A 1035 -10.65 57.59 -28.04
CA GLU A 1035 -10.26 57.83 -29.45
C GLU A 1035 -8.90 58.48 -29.85
N SER A 1036 -8.18 57.67 -30.67
CA SER A 1036 -7.53 58.05 -31.94
C SER A 1036 -6.15 58.74 -31.91
N SER A 1037 -5.10 58.09 -32.43
CA SER A 1037 -4.78 58.14 -33.88
C SER A 1037 -3.36 57.58 -34.21
N LEU A 1038 -3.30 56.78 -35.29
CA LEU A 1038 -2.25 56.71 -36.33
C LEU A 1038 -0.99 55.80 -36.21
N VAL A 1039 -1.09 54.69 -36.99
CA VAL A 1039 -0.15 54.23 -38.04
C VAL A 1039 1.08 53.36 -37.66
N SER A 1040 0.99 52.07 -38.02
CA SER A 1040 2.04 51.17 -38.53
C SER A 1040 2.23 51.36 -40.05
N PRO A 1041 3.38 51.08 -40.71
CA PRO A 1041 4.02 49.76 -40.86
C PRO A 1041 5.58 49.86 -40.78
N ASP A 1042 6.45 48.86 -40.88
CA ASP A 1042 6.49 47.64 -41.67
C ASP A 1042 7.61 46.73 -41.14
N THR A 1043 7.42 45.45 -41.42
CA THR A 1043 8.27 44.27 -41.29
C THR A 1043 9.61 44.34 -42.04
N THR A 1044 10.63 43.63 -41.57
CA THR A 1044 11.26 42.48 -42.30
C THR A 1044 12.55 41.97 -41.63
N GLN A 1045 12.54 40.64 -41.41
CA GLN A 1045 13.62 39.63 -41.53
C GLN A 1045 15.05 39.91 -40.99
N GLN A 1046 15.60 38.96 -40.21
CA GLN A 1046 16.37 37.81 -40.71
C GLN A 1046 17.03 37.02 -39.55
N GLN A 1047 16.82 35.70 -39.55
CA GLN A 1047 17.81 34.72 -39.06
C GLN A 1047 19.00 34.71 -40.05
N PRO A 1048 20.25 34.36 -39.66
CA PRO A 1048 20.60 32.96 -39.50
C PRO A 1048 21.76 32.63 -38.50
N THR A 1049 22.08 31.35 -38.54
CA THR A 1049 22.85 30.39 -37.72
C THR A 1049 24.40 30.39 -37.79
N LEU A 1050 24.97 29.59 -36.86
CA LEU A 1050 26.21 28.76 -36.89
C LEU A 1050 27.58 29.40 -36.53
N ALA A 1051 28.28 28.86 -35.53
CA ALA A 1051 29.26 27.76 -35.67
C ALA A 1051 30.17 27.59 -34.43
N SER A 1052 30.72 26.37 -34.30
CA SER A 1052 31.64 25.87 -33.29
C SER A 1052 33.06 26.44 -33.32
N GLN A 1053 33.73 26.41 -32.16
CA GLN A 1053 35.09 25.91 -31.86
C GLN A 1053 35.75 26.70 -30.71
N GLY A 1054 36.29 25.96 -29.74
CA GLY A 1054 37.02 26.46 -28.58
C GLY A 1054 36.89 25.51 -27.41
#